data_AF-A0A6N9Q5Y6-F1
#
_entry.id   AF-A0A6N9Q5Y6-F1
#
_cell.length_a   1.000
_cell.length_b   1.000
_cell.length_c   1.000
_cell.angle_alpha   90.00
_cell.angle_beta   90.00
_cell.angle_gamma   90.00
#
_symmetry.space_group_name_H-M   'P 1'
#
loop_
_entity.id
_entity.type
_entity.pdbx_description
1 polymer ?
#
loop_
_entity_poly.entity_id
_entity_poly.type
_entity_poly.pdbx_seq_one_letter_code
_entity_poly.pdbx_strand_id
1 'polypeptide(L)'
;MVINVPEEEPTINAALVAASQGDTIRVAAITCNESIVISGANLNRIRIVGAGIGKTIIDGTGLPDGSIGINILDSNFVTIENLSVRCFSGTGIQIESNENIIHKVEVTKNGEDGVFIDSNGSRNMIMSSVINGNTFNGILIMNGSISNYVVSNCVSSNLIEGIRIVGDNNLVLKNFIKGNLEEGITTRAANNLIINNLILNNLSGLQNNANDFVFANKIFKNINDGIENCSVMNLYWANDIRCNGDMGIRLRGGAQHRVINNTIINSGNIGIEIVEGINDNLIDNNCIKNNVNQGIQINPNSNDNVIRSNKLAGNAPDIANEGMGTLFDDNRCTTSDPPGLCNEDNEIFVKEGQNIQTAIDNVPSEGFTIRVGKGTFNEALTINNTDGNRDKIRIIGAGRGKTIIDGTDLPGVTGIDIEARFITIENLTVQNFENRGIAIDADDNILSCVQVIDNQFSGIEISFDSERNMLINCESRKNTGDGIVTNGNNNYVISSKSNKNGGNGIRLRGNFNLALNNFCEANNNDGIDSSNDCFIIGNFALNSEFSDGFFTDNNNLILWNKTIGNPGEGISTLSNNLIWGNVICNNGVIGMFVISSNRIRNNTLKKNAGVGVFSSGGDVRNIIDNNTIVNHPEAGILLFMNSQGNAVRSNCLKGNNPDIEDNGMNNVIDENICQTSNQPGVCEDS
;
A
#
# COMPACT_ATOMS: atom_id res chain seq x y z
N MET A 1 15.25 -20.24 22.78
CA MET A 1 16.46 -20.02 23.63
C MET A 1 17.25 -18.87 23.04
N VAL A 2 18.04 -18.21 23.88
CA VAL A 2 18.97 -17.16 23.44
C VAL A 2 20.36 -17.77 23.36
N ILE A 3 21.05 -17.59 22.23
CA ILE A 3 22.45 -18.00 22.03
C ILE A 3 23.31 -16.76 21.88
N ASN A 4 24.32 -16.61 22.73
CA ASN A 4 25.16 -15.42 22.78
C ASN A 4 26.48 -15.61 22.02
N VAL A 5 26.76 -14.76 21.04
CA VAL A 5 28.00 -14.75 20.25
C VAL A 5 28.85 -13.54 20.65
N PRO A 6 30.13 -13.72 21.07
CA PRO A 6 30.91 -14.96 21.02
C PRO A 6 30.96 -15.75 22.35
N GLU A 7 30.13 -15.41 23.35
CA GLU A 7 30.27 -15.91 24.73
C GLU A 7 29.99 -17.42 24.85
N GLU A 8 28.94 -17.89 24.19
CA GLU A 8 28.53 -19.30 24.20
C GLU A 8 29.00 -20.04 22.95
N GLU A 9 28.90 -19.38 21.79
CA GLU A 9 29.34 -19.92 20.51
C GLU A 9 30.32 -18.95 19.84
N PRO A 10 31.46 -19.42 19.31
CA PRO A 10 32.55 -18.55 18.87
C PRO A 10 32.22 -17.73 17.62
N THR A 11 31.26 -18.19 16.81
CA THR A 11 30.84 -17.54 15.56
C THR A 11 29.31 -17.62 15.39
N ILE A 12 28.77 -16.82 14.48
CA ILE A 12 27.33 -16.85 14.18
C ILE A 12 26.95 -18.17 13.52
N ASN A 13 27.80 -18.72 12.63
CA ASN A 13 27.53 -20.04 12.05
C ASN A 13 27.58 -21.17 13.08
N ALA A 14 28.48 -21.10 14.08
CA ALA A 14 28.47 -22.05 15.20
C ALA A 14 27.17 -21.95 15.99
N ALA A 15 26.68 -20.73 16.25
CA ALA A 15 25.39 -20.49 16.86
C ALA A 15 24.22 -21.04 16.04
N LEU A 16 24.25 -20.91 14.70
CA LEU A 16 23.23 -21.48 13.81
C LEU A 16 23.23 -23.02 13.83
N VAL A 17 24.39 -23.66 14.00
CA VAL A 17 24.49 -25.13 14.16
C VAL A 17 23.89 -25.58 15.49
N ALA A 18 24.08 -24.79 16.56
CA ALA A 18 23.51 -25.06 17.87
C ALA A 18 22.02 -24.71 17.97
N ALA A 19 21.53 -23.80 17.12
CA ALA A 19 20.18 -23.27 17.16
C ALA A 19 19.11 -24.27 16.71
N SER A 20 17.94 -24.10 17.31
CA SER A 20 16.69 -24.73 16.95
C SER A 20 15.65 -23.70 16.51
N GLN A 21 14.50 -24.20 16.03
CA GLN A 21 13.45 -23.36 15.46
C GLN A 21 12.99 -22.31 16.48
N GLY A 22 12.98 -21.04 16.07
CA GLY A 22 12.52 -19.94 16.91
C GLY A 22 13.56 -19.33 17.85
N ASP A 23 14.78 -19.88 17.93
CA ASP A 23 15.85 -19.34 18.78
C ASP A 23 16.28 -17.93 18.38
N THR A 24 16.79 -17.19 19.36
CA THR A 24 17.37 -15.86 19.18
C THR A 24 18.89 -15.95 19.29
N ILE A 25 19.61 -15.55 18.25
CA ILE A 25 21.06 -15.39 18.26
C ILE A 25 21.38 -13.92 18.54
N ARG A 26 21.97 -13.64 19.71
CA ARG A 26 22.47 -12.31 20.07
C ARG A 26 23.94 -12.19 19.73
N VAL A 27 24.26 -11.18 18.94
CA VAL A 27 25.64 -10.92 18.53
C VAL A 27 26.14 -9.66 19.22
N ALA A 28 27.22 -9.80 19.98
CA ALA A 28 27.86 -8.69 20.65
C ALA A 28 28.38 -7.62 19.68
N ALA A 29 28.87 -6.50 20.22
CA ALA A 29 29.53 -5.44 19.45
C ALA A 29 30.93 -5.90 18.97
N ILE A 30 30.94 -6.74 17.93
CA ILE A 30 32.13 -7.35 17.33
C ILE A 30 32.09 -7.26 15.80
N THR A 31 33.23 -7.51 15.17
CA THR A 31 33.33 -7.76 13.73
C THR A 31 33.48 -9.25 13.46
N CYS A 32 32.59 -9.81 12.66
CA CYS A 32 32.59 -11.21 12.22
C CYS A 32 33.04 -11.27 10.75
N ASN A 33 34.17 -11.94 10.50
CA ASN A 33 34.70 -12.14 9.15
C ASN A 33 34.26 -13.52 8.62
N GLU A 34 32.97 -13.69 8.39
CA GLU A 34 32.36 -14.92 7.88
C GLU A 34 31.13 -14.61 7.02
N SER A 35 30.82 -15.50 6.07
CA SER A 35 29.51 -15.53 5.40
C SER A 35 28.52 -16.31 6.24
N ILE A 36 27.31 -15.78 6.43
CA ILE A 36 26.26 -16.42 7.22
C ILE A 36 25.31 -17.19 6.31
N VAL A 37 25.11 -18.48 6.59
CA VAL A 37 24.20 -19.33 5.82
C VAL A 37 23.09 -19.87 6.73
N ILE A 38 21.85 -19.48 6.44
CA ILE A 38 20.67 -19.92 7.18
C ILE A 38 19.91 -20.90 6.29
N SER A 39 20.04 -22.19 6.58
CA SER A 39 19.42 -23.26 5.81
C SER A 39 18.89 -24.39 6.69
N GLY A 40 17.72 -24.90 6.33
CA GLY A 40 17.02 -25.99 6.97
C GLY A 40 15.78 -25.53 7.75
N ALA A 41 14.72 -26.34 7.70
CA ALA A 41 13.47 -26.05 8.41
C ALA A 41 13.63 -25.93 9.94
N ASN A 42 14.73 -26.47 10.50
CA ASN A 42 15.09 -26.30 11.91
C ASN A 42 15.53 -24.87 12.24
N LEU A 43 15.85 -24.03 11.25
CA LEU A 43 16.21 -22.63 11.44
C LEU A 43 15.07 -21.66 11.10
N ASN A 44 13.87 -22.18 10.80
CA ASN A 44 12.67 -21.36 10.67
C ASN A 44 12.48 -20.49 11.93
N ARG A 45 12.01 -19.26 11.77
CA ARG A 45 11.65 -18.33 12.86
C ARG A 45 12.83 -17.87 13.73
N ILE A 46 14.07 -18.21 13.36
CA ILE A 46 15.26 -17.69 14.03
C ILE A 46 15.29 -16.17 13.94
N ARG A 47 15.83 -15.56 14.99
CA ARG A 47 16.11 -14.13 15.03
C ARG A 47 17.60 -13.91 15.28
N ILE A 48 18.25 -13.10 14.45
CA ILE A 48 19.64 -12.66 14.65
C ILE A 48 19.62 -11.16 14.98
N VAL A 49 20.14 -10.80 16.15
CA VAL A 49 20.12 -9.43 16.68
C VAL A 49 21.54 -8.97 16.99
N GLY A 50 21.98 -7.91 16.31
CA GLY A 50 23.21 -7.23 16.67
C GLY A 50 23.04 -6.23 17.82
N ALA A 51 24.16 -5.84 18.42
CA ALA A 51 24.26 -4.77 19.43
C ALA A 51 24.00 -3.36 18.87
N GLY A 52 23.82 -3.22 17.55
CA GLY A 52 23.52 -1.97 16.84
C GLY A 52 24.27 -1.83 15.52
N ILE A 53 23.71 -1.01 14.63
CA ILE A 53 24.36 -0.56 13.40
C ILE A 53 25.74 0.04 13.72
N GLY A 54 26.76 -0.37 12.97
CA GLY A 54 28.16 0.04 13.14
C GLY A 54 28.86 -0.55 14.36
N LYS A 55 28.18 -1.40 15.15
CA LYS A 55 28.76 -2.08 16.33
C LYS A 55 28.93 -3.57 16.09
N THR A 56 27.85 -4.24 15.68
CA THR A 56 27.91 -5.61 15.18
C THR A 56 28.08 -5.57 13.68
N ILE A 57 29.20 -6.07 13.18
CA ILE A 57 29.58 -5.94 11.77
C ILE A 57 29.86 -7.34 11.21
N ILE A 58 29.12 -7.72 10.18
CA ILE A 58 29.44 -8.87 9.33
C ILE A 58 30.24 -8.32 8.14
N ASP A 59 31.52 -8.69 8.05
CA ASP A 59 32.50 -8.07 7.14
C ASP A 59 33.09 -9.09 6.16
N GLY A 60 32.90 -8.84 4.86
CA GLY A 60 33.38 -9.72 3.79
C GLY A 60 34.85 -9.54 3.42
N THR A 61 35.58 -8.60 4.06
CA THR A 61 36.98 -8.32 3.71
C THR A 61 37.85 -9.57 3.85
N GLY A 62 38.49 -9.97 2.76
CA GLY A 62 39.39 -11.14 2.71
C GLY A 62 38.69 -12.48 2.54
N LEU A 63 37.36 -12.50 2.39
CA LEU A 63 36.62 -13.69 1.99
C LEU A 63 36.75 -13.94 0.47
N PRO A 64 36.48 -15.17 0.00
CA PRO A 64 36.54 -15.50 -1.43
C PRO A 64 35.65 -14.60 -2.30
N ASP A 65 36.02 -14.49 -3.58
CA ASP A 65 35.21 -13.81 -4.61
C ASP A 65 33.82 -14.46 -4.72
N GLY A 66 32.78 -13.63 -4.83
CA GLY A 66 31.37 -14.06 -4.85
C GLY A 66 30.80 -14.44 -3.48
N SER A 67 31.49 -14.11 -2.38
CA SER A 67 30.95 -14.34 -1.05
C SER A 67 29.71 -13.48 -0.79
N ILE A 68 28.69 -14.09 -0.19
CA ILE A 68 27.46 -13.43 0.24
C ILE A 68 27.55 -13.12 1.74
N GLY A 69 27.02 -11.98 2.17
CA GLY A 69 27.02 -11.61 3.60
C GLY A 69 26.13 -12.49 4.45
N ILE A 70 24.82 -12.42 4.19
CA ILE A 70 23.82 -13.30 4.81
C ILE A 70 23.01 -13.95 3.71
N ASN A 71 22.98 -15.28 3.67
CA ASN A 71 22.16 -16.04 2.74
C ASN A 71 21.06 -16.82 3.49
N ILE A 72 19.79 -16.46 3.26
CA ILE A 72 18.62 -17.12 3.82
C ILE A 72 18.01 -18.04 2.75
N LEU A 73 18.45 -19.30 2.74
CA LEU A 73 18.16 -20.25 1.66
C LEU A 73 16.72 -20.77 1.70
N ASP A 74 16.38 -21.58 2.70
CA ASP A 74 15.11 -22.32 2.78
C ASP A 74 14.45 -22.21 4.16
N SER A 75 14.85 -21.20 4.94
CA SER A 75 14.30 -20.89 6.26
C SER A 75 13.34 -19.72 6.21
N ASN A 76 12.08 -19.94 6.58
CA ASN A 76 11.04 -18.92 6.60
C ASN A 76 10.95 -18.22 7.97
N PHE A 77 10.33 -17.05 7.99
CA PHE A 77 10.07 -16.26 9.21
C PHE A 77 11.35 -15.81 9.95
N VAL A 78 12.50 -15.80 9.29
CA VAL A 78 13.76 -15.34 9.85
C VAL A 78 13.72 -13.84 10.05
N THR A 79 14.26 -13.36 11.17
CA THR A 79 14.45 -11.93 11.43
C THR A 79 15.93 -11.59 11.56
N ILE A 80 16.41 -10.61 10.81
CA ILE A 80 17.74 -10.03 10.95
C ILE A 80 17.58 -8.57 11.35
N GLU A 81 18.18 -8.15 12.47
CA GLU A 81 18.07 -6.76 12.93
C GLU A 81 19.27 -6.20 13.69
N ASN A 82 19.40 -4.87 13.66
CA ASN A 82 20.36 -4.07 14.44
C ASN A 82 21.85 -4.41 14.20
N LEU A 83 22.26 -4.64 12.95
CA LEU A 83 23.65 -4.94 12.58
C LEU A 83 24.04 -4.30 11.25
N SER A 84 25.34 -4.31 10.93
CA SER A 84 25.88 -3.90 9.63
C SER A 84 26.39 -5.12 8.85
N VAL A 85 26.14 -5.16 7.54
CA VAL A 85 26.67 -6.15 6.58
C VAL A 85 27.44 -5.38 5.51
N ARG A 86 28.73 -5.67 5.32
CA ARG A 86 29.55 -4.87 4.40
C ARG A 86 30.71 -5.59 3.75
N CYS A 87 31.21 -5.00 2.67
CA CYS A 87 32.47 -5.38 2.01
C CYS A 87 32.49 -6.82 1.49
N PHE A 88 31.34 -7.40 1.17
CA PHE A 88 31.27 -8.67 0.48
C PHE A 88 31.54 -8.47 -1.00
N SER A 89 32.21 -9.43 -1.64
CA SER A 89 32.48 -9.37 -3.09
C SER A 89 31.27 -9.75 -3.93
N GLY A 90 30.28 -10.44 -3.36
CA GLY A 90 28.95 -10.67 -3.93
C GLY A 90 27.87 -9.81 -3.25
N THR A 91 26.67 -10.38 -3.12
CA THR A 91 25.49 -9.74 -2.52
C THR A 91 25.62 -9.56 -0.99
N GLY A 92 25.10 -8.44 -0.46
CA GLY A 92 25.07 -8.19 0.98
C GLY A 92 24.15 -9.16 1.72
N ILE A 93 22.85 -9.15 1.41
CA ILE A 93 21.86 -10.06 1.98
C ILE A 93 21.05 -10.70 0.85
N GLN A 94 21.05 -12.03 0.78
CA GLN A 94 20.28 -12.83 -0.17
C GLN A 94 19.17 -13.60 0.53
N ILE A 95 17.97 -13.59 -0.05
CA ILE A 95 16.77 -14.21 0.50
C ILE A 95 16.11 -15.08 -0.57
N GLU A 96 16.11 -16.39 -0.36
CA GLU A 96 15.53 -17.40 -1.27
C GLU A 96 14.27 -18.07 -0.68
N SER A 97 13.76 -17.51 0.42
CA SER A 97 12.67 -18.05 1.24
C SER A 97 11.66 -16.97 1.64
N ASN A 98 10.60 -17.36 2.35
CA ASN A 98 9.41 -16.53 2.56
C ASN A 98 9.32 -15.94 3.96
N GLU A 99 8.51 -14.89 4.10
CA GLU A 99 8.08 -14.34 5.40
C GLU A 99 9.23 -13.79 6.27
N ASN A 100 10.40 -13.50 5.70
CA ASN A 100 11.55 -12.99 6.44
C ASN A 100 11.44 -11.49 6.68
N ILE A 101 12.12 -11.00 7.72
CA ILE A 101 12.17 -9.59 8.11
C ILE A 101 13.62 -9.15 8.21
N ILE A 102 13.99 -8.15 7.41
CA ILE A 102 15.26 -7.44 7.49
C ILE A 102 14.95 -6.04 8.01
N HIS A 103 15.34 -5.74 9.24
CA HIS A 103 14.87 -4.56 9.96
C HIS A 103 16.00 -3.83 10.68
N LYS A 104 16.15 -2.51 10.46
CA LYS A 104 17.21 -1.70 11.08
C LYS A 104 18.61 -2.29 10.85
N VAL A 105 18.89 -2.69 9.63
CA VAL A 105 20.23 -3.11 9.21
C VAL A 105 20.89 -2.03 8.35
N GLU A 106 22.21 -2.06 8.30
CA GLU A 106 23.01 -1.27 7.36
C GLU A 106 23.71 -2.22 6.39
N VAL A 107 23.42 -2.13 5.09
CA VAL A 107 23.99 -3.01 4.06
C VAL A 107 24.78 -2.18 3.05
N THR A 108 26.11 -2.30 3.08
CA THR A 108 26.97 -1.32 2.40
C THR A 108 28.21 -1.89 1.71
N LYS A 109 28.59 -1.26 0.58
CA LYS A 109 29.86 -1.55 -0.12
C LYS A 109 30.03 -3.01 -0.52
N ASN A 110 28.93 -3.67 -0.88
CA ASN A 110 28.98 -5.03 -1.42
C ASN A 110 29.19 -4.99 -2.94
N GLY A 111 29.79 -6.05 -3.46
CA GLY A 111 30.24 -6.19 -4.86
C GLY A 111 29.14 -6.58 -5.84
N GLU A 112 27.92 -6.79 -5.35
CA GLU A 112 26.68 -6.90 -6.15
C GLU A 112 25.54 -6.09 -5.48
N ASP A 113 24.34 -6.65 -5.38
CA ASP A 113 23.17 -6.01 -4.79
C ASP A 113 23.34 -5.86 -3.27
N GLY A 114 22.76 -4.80 -2.70
CA GLY A 114 22.67 -4.69 -1.25
C GLY A 114 21.79 -5.80 -0.68
N VAL A 115 20.53 -5.83 -1.09
CA VAL A 115 19.57 -6.88 -0.73
C VAL A 115 18.98 -7.50 -1.99
N PHE A 116 19.08 -8.81 -2.12
CA PHE A 116 18.52 -9.58 -3.23
C PHE A 116 17.46 -10.55 -2.71
N ILE A 117 16.23 -10.42 -3.23
CA ILE A 117 15.14 -11.37 -3.00
C ILE A 117 15.00 -12.19 -4.28
N ASP A 118 15.32 -13.48 -4.18
CA ASP A 118 15.25 -14.44 -5.29
C ASP A 118 13.79 -14.78 -5.62
N SER A 119 13.57 -15.39 -6.79
CA SER A 119 12.30 -15.86 -7.35
C SER A 119 11.42 -16.69 -6.40
N ASN A 120 12.01 -17.35 -5.39
CA ASN A 120 11.27 -18.13 -4.38
C ASN A 120 10.92 -17.33 -3.11
N GLY A 121 11.37 -16.08 -3.01
CA GLY A 121 11.17 -15.23 -1.83
C GLY A 121 9.93 -14.36 -1.92
N SER A 122 8.86 -14.76 -1.24
CA SER A 122 7.61 -14.00 -1.13
C SER A 122 7.33 -13.51 0.29
N ARG A 123 6.59 -12.41 0.42
CA ARG A 123 6.16 -11.84 1.71
C ARG A 123 7.29 -11.47 2.68
N ASN A 124 8.46 -11.18 2.14
CA ASN A 124 9.60 -10.67 2.90
C ASN A 124 9.44 -9.15 3.12
N MET A 125 9.87 -8.68 4.28
CA MET A 125 9.84 -7.26 4.65
C MET A 125 11.26 -6.72 4.82
N ILE A 126 11.61 -5.70 4.03
CA ILE A 126 12.80 -4.89 4.23
C ILE A 126 12.35 -3.54 4.79
N MET A 127 12.69 -3.25 6.04
CA MET A 127 12.14 -2.08 6.74
C MET A 127 13.17 -1.29 7.55
N SER A 128 13.04 0.04 7.53
CA SER A 128 13.84 0.97 8.37
C SER A 128 15.35 0.72 8.29
N SER A 129 15.84 0.29 7.13
CA SER A 129 17.23 -0.09 6.89
C SER A 129 17.95 0.93 6.03
N VAL A 130 19.27 0.93 6.09
CA VAL A 130 20.15 1.77 5.27
C VAL A 130 20.85 0.86 4.27
N ILE A 131 20.63 1.08 2.98
CA ILE A 131 21.24 0.28 1.91
C ILE A 131 21.98 1.23 0.97
N ASN A 132 23.32 1.22 1.03
CA ASN A 132 24.09 2.21 0.29
C ASN A 132 25.44 1.73 -0.26
N GLY A 133 25.90 2.38 -1.33
CA GLY A 133 27.26 2.16 -1.83
C GLY A 133 27.51 0.77 -2.39
N ASN A 134 26.48 0.00 -2.74
CA ASN A 134 26.63 -1.30 -3.37
C ASN A 134 26.87 -1.12 -4.88
N THR A 135 27.60 -2.04 -5.50
CA THR A 135 28.03 -1.92 -6.90
C THR A 135 26.94 -2.29 -7.91
N PHE A 136 25.86 -2.94 -7.48
CA PHE A 136 24.65 -3.15 -8.29
C PHE A 136 23.48 -2.34 -7.70
N ASN A 137 22.33 -2.97 -7.49
CA ASN A 137 21.15 -2.31 -6.96
C ASN A 137 21.27 -2.11 -5.45
N GLY A 138 20.52 -1.16 -4.92
CA GLY A 138 20.24 -1.18 -3.48
C GLY A 138 19.46 -2.43 -3.11
N ILE A 139 18.26 -2.57 -3.69
CA ILE A 139 17.37 -3.71 -3.45
C ILE A 139 16.89 -4.27 -4.79
N LEU A 140 17.02 -5.57 -5.01
CA LEU A 140 16.47 -6.29 -6.16
C LEU A 140 15.45 -7.33 -5.69
N ILE A 141 14.25 -7.31 -6.28
CA ILE A 141 13.20 -8.33 -6.13
C ILE A 141 13.03 -9.02 -7.48
N MET A 142 13.26 -10.34 -7.52
CA MET A 142 13.25 -11.11 -8.76
C MET A 142 11.85 -11.50 -9.25
N ASN A 143 11.80 -11.97 -10.50
CA ASN A 143 10.59 -12.54 -11.07
C ASN A 143 10.16 -13.80 -10.31
N GLY A 144 8.86 -13.95 -10.05
CA GLY A 144 8.30 -15.02 -9.20
C GLY A 144 8.14 -14.62 -7.72
N SER A 145 8.86 -13.60 -7.26
CA SER A 145 8.79 -13.08 -5.90
C SER A 145 7.58 -12.14 -5.73
N ILE A 146 6.56 -12.56 -4.99
CA ILE A 146 5.32 -11.78 -4.85
C ILE A 146 5.12 -11.23 -3.43
N SER A 147 4.39 -10.13 -3.33
CA SER A 147 3.94 -9.57 -2.04
C SER A 147 5.06 -9.20 -1.06
N ASN A 148 6.24 -8.84 -1.55
CA ASN A 148 7.32 -8.32 -0.71
C ASN A 148 7.08 -6.84 -0.36
N TYR A 149 7.59 -6.43 0.80
CA TYR A 149 7.37 -5.12 1.39
C TYR A 149 8.69 -4.37 1.59
N VAL A 150 8.89 -3.28 0.86
CA VAL A 150 10.05 -2.37 1.03
C VAL A 150 9.54 -1.08 1.68
N VAL A 151 9.77 -0.93 2.99
CA VAL A 151 9.08 0.09 3.80
C VAL A 151 10.07 0.98 4.57
N SER A 152 10.01 2.30 4.33
CA SER A 152 10.75 3.30 5.13
C SER A 152 12.26 3.09 5.20
N ASN A 153 12.87 2.62 4.11
CA ASN A 153 14.33 2.46 3.99
C ASN A 153 15.00 3.73 3.45
N CYS A 154 16.29 3.87 3.73
CA CYS A 154 17.17 4.84 3.10
C CYS A 154 18.05 4.09 2.08
N VAL A 155 17.77 4.25 0.79
CA VAL A 155 18.47 3.57 -0.30
C VAL A 155 19.25 4.59 -1.13
N SER A 156 20.57 4.52 -1.14
CA SER A 156 21.36 5.62 -1.71
C SER A 156 22.72 5.24 -2.28
N SER A 157 23.17 5.96 -3.30
CA SER A 157 24.54 5.85 -3.82
C SER A 157 24.94 4.44 -4.24
N ASN A 158 23.99 3.65 -4.74
CA ASN A 158 24.28 2.39 -5.40
C ASN A 158 24.63 2.66 -6.88
N LEU A 159 25.46 1.81 -7.49
CA LEU A 159 25.99 2.07 -8.83
C LEU A 159 25.03 1.71 -9.97
N ILE A 160 23.89 1.07 -9.67
CA ILE A 160 22.80 0.85 -10.62
C ILE A 160 21.53 1.48 -10.03
N GLU A 161 20.43 0.73 -9.90
CA GLU A 161 19.14 1.26 -9.48
C GLU A 161 19.03 1.29 -7.94
N GLY A 162 18.24 2.22 -7.40
CA GLY A 162 17.94 2.21 -5.97
C GLY A 162 17.17 0.95 -5.59
N ILE A 163 15.98 0.79 -6.17
CA ILE A 163 15.12 -0.37 -5.98
C ILE A 163 14.68 -0.89 -7.34
N ARG A 164 14.92 -2.17 -7.62
CA ARG A 164 14.47 -2.84 -8.83
C ARG A 164 13.51 -3.97 -8.50
N ILE A 165 12.35 -3.95 -9.16
CA ILE A 165 11.26 -4.91 -8.93
C ILE A 165 10.94 -5.61 -10.23
N VAL A 166 11.10 -6.93 -10.23
CA VAL A 166 10.81 -7.82 -11.36
C VAL A 166 9.69 -8.81 -11.01
N GLY A 167 9.17 -8.78 -9.78
CA GLY A 167 8.01 -9.58 -9.34
C GLY A 167 6.72 -8.76 -9.18
N ASP A 168 5.58 -9.44 -9.09
CA ASP A 168 4.23 -8.83 -9.02
C ASP A 168 3.77 -8.51 -7.59
N ASN A 169 2.81 -7.60 -7.46
CA ASN A 169 2.07 -7.32 -6.21
C ASN A 169 2.95 -6.90 -5.02
N ASN A 170 4.09 -6.24 -5.25
CA ASN A 170 4.98 -5.75 -4.19
C ASN A 170 4.62 -4.33 -3.74
N LEU A 171 4.95 -4.01 -2.49
CA LEU A 171 4.72 -2.69 -1.89
C LEU A 171 6.04 -1.95 -1.66
N VAL A 172 6.17 -0.76 -2.24
CA VAL A 172 7.26 0.19 -1.97
C VAL A 172 6.69 1.43 -1.31
N LEU A 173 6.85 1.53 0.01
CA LEU A 173 6.17 2.52 0.84
C LEU A 173 7.12 3.40 1.65
N LYS A 174 7.02 4.73 1.48
CA LYS A 174 7.71 5.73 2.32
C LYS A 174 9.23 5.61 2.35
N ASN A 175 9.86 5.10 1.30
CA ASN A 175 11.32 5.02 1.20
C ASN A 175 11.93 6.37 0.82
N PHE A 176 13.16 6.59 1.26
CA PHE A 176 14.02 7.69 0.87
C PHE A 176 15.10 7.17 -0.08
N ILE A 177 15.04 7.56 -1.36
CA ILE A 177 15.83 6.97 -2.44
C ILE A 177 16.63 8.06 -3.14
N LYS A 178 17.96 8.01 -3.04
CA LYS A 178 18.80 9.14 -3.42
C LYS A 178 20.14 8.79 -4.05
N GLY A 179 20.48 9.49 -5.13
CA GLY A 179 21.87 9.53 -5.61
C GLY A 179 22.37 8.20 -6.13
N ASN A 180 21.48 7.31 -6.57
CA ASN A 180 21.85 6.10 -7.31
C ASN A 180 22.24 6.51 -8.73
N LEU A 181 23.17 5.77 -9.36
CA LEU A 181 23.71 6.16 -10.65
C LEU A 181 22.74 5.93 -11.82
N GLU A 182 21.77 5.03 -11.66
CA GLU A 182 20.66 4.81 -12.59
C GLU A 182 19.34 5.27 -11.93
N GLU A 183 18.22 4.60 -12.21
CA GLU A 183 16.89 4.96 -11.70
C GLU A 183 16.81 4.90 -10.17
N GLY A 184 15.98 5.76 -9.59
CA GLY A 184 15.60 5.60 -8.19
C GLY A 184 14.82 4.29 -7.98
N ILE A 185 13.78 4.08 -8.77
CA ILE A 185 12.96 2.85 -8.77
C ILE A 185 12.74 2.37 -10.21
N THR A 186 12.92 1.08 -10.45
CA THR A 186 12.53 0.40 -11.69
C THR A 186 11.54 -0.72 -11.40
N THR A 187 10.42 -0.78 -12.14
CA THR A 187 9.49 -1.92 -12.12
C THR A 187 9.41 -2.61 -13.47
N ARG A 188 9.21 -3.94 -13.47
CA ARG A 188 9.12 -4.79 -14.67
C ARG A 188 8.02 -5.86 -14.60
N ALA A 189 7.21 -5.85 -13.54
CA ALA A 189 6.13 -6.79 -13.28
C ALA A 189 4.93 -6.05 -12.66
N ALA A 190 3.75 -6.63 -12.73
CA ALA A 190 2.45 -5.98 -12.58
C ALA A 190 2.03 -5.69 -11.14
N ASN A 191 1.04 -4.79 -11.01
CA ASN A 191 0.27 -4.56 -9.78
C ASN A 191 1.12 -4.16 -8.57
N ASN A 192 2.29 -3.54 -8.79
CA ASN A 192 3.08 -3.02 -7.69
C ASN A 192 2.49 -1.71 -7.16
N LEU A 193 2.60 -1.51 -5.84
CA LEU A 193 2.13 -0.33 -5.14
C LEU A 193 3.32 0.55 -4.76
N ILE A 194 3.50 1.68 -5.45
CA ILE A 194 4.61 2.60 -5.21
C ILE A 194 4.04 3.88 -4.57
N ILE A 195 4.15 3.96 -3.25
CA ILE A 195 3.37 4.91 -2.44
C ILE A 195 4.26 5.78 -1.54
N ASN A 196 4.05 7.09 -1.60
CA ASN A 196 4.64 8.06 -0.66
C ASN A 196 6.17 8.02 -0.55
N ASN A 197 6.89 7.61 -1.59
CA ASN A 197 8.35 7.60 -1.61
C ASN A 197 8.90 9.01 -1.89
N LEU A 198 10.08 9.29 -1.35
CA LEU A 198 10.87 10.49 -1.68
C LEU A 198 12.08 10.05 -2.51
N ILE A 199 12.04 10.38 -3.81
CA ILE A 199 13.00 9.97 -4.83
C ILE A 199 13.71 11.21 -5.34
N LEU A 200 15.04 11.29 -5.19
CA LEU A 200 15.77 12.49 -5.60
C LEU A 200 17.21 12.27 -6.06
N ASN A 201 17.66 13.10 -6.99
CA ASN A 201 19.04 13.11 -7.49
C ASN A 201 19.53 11.76 -8.04
N ASN A 202 18.66 10.94 -8.63
CA ASN A 202 19.04 9.74 -9.38
C ASN A 202 19.16 10.09 -10.87
N LEU A 203 19.49 9.12 -11.74
CA LEU A 203 19.46 9.35 -13.19
C LEU A 203 18.04 9.72 -13.63
N SER A 204 17.09 8.83 -13.40
CA SER A 204 15.65 9.08 -13.51
C SER A 204 14.99 8.78 -12.17
N GLY A 205 13.85 9.40 -11.88
CA GLY A 205 13.15 9.14 -10.63
C GLY A 205 12.60 7.71 -10.58
N LEU A 206 11.68 7.42 -11.49
CA LEU A 206 10.99 6.14 -11.56
C LEU A 206 10.86 5.71 -13.03
N GLN A 207 11.30 4.49 -13.35
CA GLN A 207 11.01 3.83 -14.62
C GLN A 207 10.00 2.72 -14.40
N ASN A 208 8.84 2.82 -15.05
CA ASN A 208 7.75 1.88 -14.91
C ASN A 208 7.54 1.07 -16.18
N ASN A 209 7.87 -0.23 -16.13
CA ASN A 209 7.72 -1.14 -17.25
C ASN A 209 6.59 -2.17 -17.03
N ALA A 210 5.63 -1.88 -16.14
CA ALA A 210 4.45 -2.72 -15.88
C ALA A 210 3.21 -1.88 -15.59
N ASN A 211 2.07 -2.47 -15.22
CA ASN A 211 0.81 -1.78 -14.87
C ASN A 211 0.70 -1.58 -13.34
N ASP A 212 1.33 -0.52 -12.83
CA ASP A 212 1.44 -0.25 -11.39
C ASP A 212 0.58 0.94 -10.93
N PHE A 213 0.36 1.00 -9.61
CA PHE A 213 -0.24 2.15 -8.93
C PHE A 213 0.84 3.01 -8.28
N VAL A 214 1.04 4.22 -8.83
CA VAL A 214 2.06 5.18 -8.39
C VAL A 214 1.38 6.38 -7.75
N PHE A 215 1.37 6.41 -6.42
CA PHE A 215 0.55 7.34 -5.64
C PHE A 215 1.34 8.19 -4.66
N ALA A 216 1.13 9.50 -4.72
CA ALA A 216 1.64 10.48 -3.75
C ALA A 216 3.16 10.46 -3.55
N ASN A 217 3.93 10.07 -4.57
CA ASN A 217 5.39 10.10 -4.52
C ASN A 217 5.91 11.53 -4.74
N LYS A 218 7.06 11.78 -4.15
CA LYS A 218 7.81 13.03 -4.21
C LYS A 218 9.06 12.79 -5.04
N ILE A 219 9.10 13.30 -6.27
CA ILE A 219 10.14 12.97 -7.26
C ILE A 219 10.86 14.24 -7.72
N PHE A 220 12.12 14.41 -7.29
CA PHE A 220 12.81 15.69 -7.34
C PHE A 220 14.21 15.60 -7.92
N LYS A 221 14.57 16.55 -8.79
CA LYS A 221 15.99 16.81 -9.14
C LYS A 221 16.73 15.58 -9.69
N ASN A 222 16.02 14.65 -10.32
CA ASN A 222 16.67 13.59 -11.07
C ASN A 222 17.27 14.20 -12.35
N ILE A 223 18.33 13.58 -12.87
CA ILE A 223 19.11 14.12 -13.98
C ILE A 223 18.28 14.18 -15.26
N ASN A 224 17.46 13.15 -15.51
CA ASN A 224 16.58 13.01 -16.65
C ASN A 224 15.12 13.18 -16.19
N ASP A 225 14.31 12.14 -16.33
CA ASP A 225 12.87 12.21 -16.11
C ASP A 225 12.50 12.08 -14.64
N GLY A 226 11.38 12.69 -14.26
CA GLY A 226 10.70 12.33 -13.01
C GLY A 226 10.17 10.90 -13.10
N ILE A 227 9.30 10.64 -14.08
CA ILE A 227 8.74 9.33 -14.35
C ILE A 227 8.88 9.01 -15.85
N GLU A 228 9.46 7.87 -16.18
CA GLU A 228 9.41 7.27 -17.52
C GLU A 228 8.52 6.03 -17.47
N ASN A 229 7.57 5.92 -18.39
CA ASN A 229 6.71 4.75 -18.54
C ASN A 229 6.95 4.03 -19.88
N CYS A 230 7.12 2.71 -19.84
CA CYS A 230 7.28 1.88 -21.04
C CYS A 230 6.29 0.71 -21.11
N SER A 231 5.11 0.80 -20.49
CA SER A 231 4.15 -0.31 -20.38
C SER A 231 2.71 0.16 -20.59
N VAL A 232 1.68 -0.57 -20.17
CA VAL A 232 0.26 -0.21 -20.36
C VAL A 232 -0.43 0.06 -19.02
N MET A 233 -1.60 0.72 -19.03
CA MET A 233 -2.56 0.70 -17.92
C MET A 233 -2.03 1.15 -16.55
N ASN A 234 -1.16 2.17 -16.54
CA ASN A 234 -0.60 2.71 -15.30
C ASN A 234 -1.45 3.83 -14.70
N LEU A 235 -1.55 3.86 -13.38
CA LEU A 235 -2.21 4.93 -12.65
C LEU A 235 -1.19 5.78 -11.89
N TYR A 236 -0.92 6.98 -12.40
CA TYR A 236 -0.11 8.01 -11.75
C TYR A 236 -1.02 9.02 -11.07
N TRP A 237 -1.18 8.91 -9.75
CA TRP A 237 -2.11 9.75 -9.00
C TRP A 237 -1.42 10.60 -7.94
N ALA A 238 -1.64 11.92 -8.02
CA ALA A 238 -1.21 12.90 -7.01
C ALA A 238 0.29 12.90 -6.68
N ASN A 239 1.16 12.55 -7.64
CA ASN A 239 2.60 12.66 -7.46
C ASN A 239 3.04 14.13 -7.55
N ASP A 240 4.05 14.48 -6.75
CA ASP A 240 4.69 15.79 -6.74
C ASP A 240 6.07 15.69 -7.40
N ILE A 241 6.17 16.14 -8.65
CA ILE A 241 7.30 15.92 -9.55
C ILE A 241 7.90 17.28 -9.88
N ARG A 242 9.14 17.56 -9.42
CA ARG A 242 9.73 18.89 -9.64
C ARG A 242 11.21 18.88 -9.96
N CYS A 243 11.60 19.87 -10.77
CA CYS A 243 13.00 20.18 -11.03
C CYS A 243 13.81 19.01 -11.61
N ASN A 244 13.17 18.06 -12.31
CA ASN A 244 13.87 16.99 -13.01
C ASN A 244 14.48 17.56 -14.31
N GLY A 245 15.64 17.05 -14.73
CA GLY A 245 16.44 17.70 -15.77
C GLY A 245 15.93 17.52 -17.20
N ASP A 246 15.04 16.57 -17.44
CA ASP A 246 14.36 16.37 -18.73
C ASP A 246 12.83 16.42 -18.55
N MET A 247 12.11 15.31 -18.64
CA MET A 247 10.64 15.30 -18.56
C MET A 247 10.12 15.26 -17.12
N GLY A 248 8.93 15.82 -16.89
CA GLY A 248 8.18 15.51 -15.68
C GLY A 248 7.70 14.06 -15.69
N ILE A 249 6.87 13.74 -16.68
CA ILE A 249 6.39 12.38 -16.98
C ILE A 249 6.53 12.13 -18.49
N ARG A 250 7.16 11.03 -18.88
CA ARG A 250 7.27 10.57 -20.27
C ARG A 250 6.52 9.24 -20.44
N LEU A 251 5.49 9.23 -21.29
CA LEU A 251 4.75 8.02 -21.67
C LEU A 251 5.32 7.49 -22.99
N ARG A 252 6.16 6.46 -22.91
CA ARG A 252 6.96 5.93 -24.03
C ARG A 252 6.47 4.60 -24.59
N GLY A 253 5.70 3.83 -23.83
CA GLY A 253 5.14 2.56 -24.26
C GLY A 253 3.68 2.44 -23.87
N GLY A 254 2.96 1.55 -24.56
CA GLY A 254 1.59 1.14 -24.24
C GLY A 254 0.48 2.15 -24.49
N ALA A 255 -0.58 2.03 -23.70
CA ALA A 255 -1.87 2.70 -23.84
C ALA A 255 -2.60 2.67 -22.48
N GLN A 256 -3.72 3.38 -22.38
CA GLN A 256 -4.62 3.33 -21.22
C GLN A 256 -4.00 3.85 -19.91
N HIS A 257 -3.03 4.75 -20.02
CA HIS A 257 -2.46 5.42 -18.87
C HIS A 257 -3.44 6.44 -18.29
N ARG A 258 -3.45 6.53 -16.96
CA ARG A 258 -4.21 7.51 -16.19
C ARG A 258 -3.21 8.39 -15.43
N VAL A 259 -2.97 9.60 -15.93
CA VAL A 259 -2.12 10.61 -15.28
C VAL A 259 -3.03 11.65 -14.65
N ILE A 260 -3.27 11.54 -13.35
CA ILE A 260 -4.33 12.30 -12.69
C ILE A 260 -3.84 13.03 -11.43
N ASN A 261 -4.25 14.29 -11.26
CA ASN A 261 -3.97 15.09 -10.06
C ASN A 261 -2.48 15.31 -9.74
N ASN A 262 -1.57 15.07 -10.68
CA ASN A 262 -0.14 15.26 -10.44
C ASN A 262 0.24 16.75 -10.45
N THR A 263 1.25 17.11 -9.67
CA THR A 263 1.88 18.43 -9.70
C THR A 263 3.23 18.31 -10.37
N ILE A 264 3.42 18.96 -11.52
CA ILE A 264 4.63 18.87 -12.34
C ILE A 264 5.18 20.28 -12.56
N ILE A 265 6.35 20.57 -12.00
CA ILE A 265 6.88 21.94 -11.96
C ILE A 265 8.38 21.99 -12.27
N ASN A 266 8.76 22.93 -13.14
CA ASN A 266 10.17 23.22 -13.46
C ASN A 266 10.94 22.01 -14.01
N SER A 267 10.32 21.14 -14.80
CA SER A 267 11.06 20.14 -15.57
C SER A 267 11.94 20.83 -16.62
N GLY A 268 13.14 20.29 -16.85
CA GLY A 268 14.13 20.84 -17.77
C GLY A 268 13.73 20.77 -19.24
N ASN A 269 12.64 20.07 -19.55
CA ASN A 269 12.05 19.97 -20.88
C ASN A 269 10.50 20.06 -20.79
N ILE A 270 9.77 18.97 -21.07
CA ILE A 270 8.30 18.94 -21.12
C ILE A 270 7.73 18.50 -19.76
N GLY A 271 6.56 19.03 -19.40
CA GLY A 271 5.81 18.57 -18.22
C GLY A 271 5.35 17.11 -18.36
N ILE A 272 4.48 16.84 -19.32
CA ILE A 272 4.02 15.49 -19.70
C ILE A 272 4.20 15.29 -21.20
N GLU A 273 4.91 14.26 -21.60
CA GLU A 273 5.06 13.85 -23.00
C GLU A 273 4.31 12.54 -23.25
N ILE A 274 3.44 12.52 -24.28
CA ILE A 274 2.91 11.31 -24.90
C ILE A 274 3.75 11.07 -26.16
N VAL A 275 4.60 10.05 -26.12
CA VAL A 275 5.53 9.72 -27.21
C VAL A 275 4.76 9.14 -28.40
N GLU A 276 5.35 9.20 -29.60
CA GLU A 276 4.76 8.72 -30.84
C GLU A 276 4.19 7.30 -30.73
N GLY A 277 2.94 7.13 -31.18
CA GLY A 277 2.26 5.83 -31.24
C GLY A 277 1.52 5.42 -29.95
N ILE A 278 1.52 6.25 -28.91
CA ILE A 278 0.88 5.94 -27.62
C ILE A 278 -0.55 6.52 -27.62
N ASN A 279 -1.53 5.62 -27.57
CA ASN A 279 -2.94 5.94 -27.75
C ASN A 279 -3.74 5.74 -26.46
N ASP A 280 -4.99 6.22 -26.45
CA ASP A 280 -6.00 5.78 -25.47
C ASP A 280 -5.69 6.18 -24.01
N ASN A 281 -5.04 7.33 -23.78
CA ASN A 281 -4.63 7.77 -22.44
C ASN A 281 -5.53 8.87 -21.88
N LEU A 282 -5.64 8.93 -20.54
CA LEU A 282 -6.36 9.95 -19.80
C LEU A 282 -5.39 10.82 -18.99
N ILE A 283 -5.26 12.09 -19.36
CA ILE A 283 -4.47 13.10 -18.64
C ILE A 283 -5.45 14.11 -18.01
N ASP A 284 -5.71 13.99 -16.70
CA ASP A 284 -6.80 14.70 -16.03
C ASP A 284 -6.35 15.49 -14.79
N ASN A 285 -6.80 16.74 -14.67
CA ASN A 285 -6.69 17.57 -13.47
C ASN A 285 -5.25 17.73 -12.92
N ASN A 286 -4.23 17.68 -13.78
CA ASN A 286 -2.85 17.91 -13.39
C ASN A 286 -2.55 19.41 -13.28
N CYS A 287 -1.61 19.77 -12.41
CA CYS A 287 -1.08 21.14 -12.29
C CYS A 287 0.34 21.19 -12.86
N ILE A 288 0.51 21.79 -14.04
CA ILE A 288 1.74 21.70 -14.84
C ILE A 288 2.29 23.11 -15.10
N LYS A 289 3.46 23.44 -14.53
CA LYS A 289 3.95 24.83 -14.57
C LYS A 289 5.44 24.96 -14.82
N ASN A 290 5.78 26.04 -15.53
CA ASN A 290 7.15 26.52 -15.68
C ASN A 290 8.14 25.45 -16.19
N ASN A 291 7.68 24.49 -16.98
CA ASN A 291 8.58 23.57 -17.68
C ASN A 291 9.21 24.34 -18.86
N VAL A 292 10.44 23.97 -19.24
CA VAL A 292 11.23 24.73 -20.21
C VAL A 292 10.54 24.82 -21.57
N ASN A 293 9.91 23.72 -22.00
CA ASN A 293 9.16 23.63 -23.25
C ASN A 293 7.67 23.42 -22.95
N GLN A 294 7.04 22.38 -23.51
CA GLN A 294 5.60 22.18 -23.40
C GLN A 294 5.14 21.83 -21.99
N GLY A 295 3.92 22.23 -21.64
CA GLY A 295 3.25 21.68 -20.47
C GLY A 295 2.83 20.23 -20.73
N ILE A 296 2.03 20.02 -21.77
CA ILE A 296 1.65 18.69 -22.31
C ILE A 296 1.99 18.67 -23.79
N GLN A 297 2.70 17.63 -24.25
CA GLN A 297 2.99 17.36 -25.66
C GLN A 297 2.39 16.02 -26.05
N ILE A 298 1.65 16.01 -27.16
CA ILE A 298 1.15 14.79 -27.80
C ILE A 298 1.82 14.67 -29.16
N ASN A 299 2.70 13.68 -29.31
CA ASN A 299 3.46 13.48 -30.54
C ASN A 299 2.63 12.83 -31.65
N PRO A 300 3.10 12.87 -32.92
CA PRO A 300 2.40 12.24 -34.04
C PRO A 300 1.99 10.79 -33.76
N ASN A 301 0.91 10.33 -34.40
CA ASN A 301 0.38 8.97 -34.26
C ASN A 301 -0.06 8.58 -32.83
N SER A 302 -0.18 9.54 -31.91
CA SER A 302 -0.65 9.35 -30.53
C SER A 302 -2.11 9.79 -30.43
N ASN A 303 -3.02 8.89 -30.74
CA ASN A 303 -4.42 9.16 -31.03
C ASN A 303 -5.36 8.81 -29.87
N ASP A 304 -6.59 9.31 -29.95
CA ASP A 304 -7.72 8.92 -29.09
C ASP A 304 -7.44 9.11 -27.59
N ASN A 305 -6.62 10.12 -27.27
CA ASN A 305 -6.30 10.54 -25.91
C ASN A 305 -7.38 11.49 -25.37
N VAL A 306 -7.51 11.60 -24.06
CA VAL A 306 -8.38 12.55 -23.38
C VAL A 306 -7.52 13.45 -22.49
N ILE A 307 -7.47 14.73 -22.80
CA ILE A 307 -6.73 15.74 -22.04
C ILE A 307 -7.74 16.71 -21.44
N ARG A 308 -7.96 16.67 -20.13
CA ARG A 308 -9.00 17.51 -19.52
C ARG A 308 -8.70 18.07 -18.15
N SER A 309 -9.34 19.20 -17.81
CA SER A 309 -9.25 19.89 -16.53
C SER A 309 -7.83 20.22 -16.04
N ASN A 310 -6.82 20.15 -16.91
CA ASN A 310 -5.44 20.41 -16.53
C ASN A 310 -5.23 21.92 -16.33
N LYS A 311 -4.42 22.29 -15.35
CA LYS A 311 -4.05 23.68 -15.02
C LYS A 311 -2.62 23.93 -15.44
N LEU A 312 -2.44 24.63 -16.56
CA LEU A 312 -1.14 24.88 -17.16
C LEU A 312 -0.80 26.37 -17.15
N ALA A 313 0.45 26.70 -16.82
CA ALA A 313 0.93 28.07 -16.90
C ALA A 313 2.46 28.13 -16.98
N GLY A 314 2.97 29.06 -17.79
CA GLY A 314 4.40 29.35 -17.86
C GLY A 314 5.19 28.30 -18.64
N ASN A 315 4.53 27.50 -19.48
CA ASN A 315 5.17 26.60 -20.43
C ASN A 315 5.10 27.21 -21.85
N ALA A 316 5.79 26.63 -22.83
CA ALA A 316 5.88 27.13 -24.19
C ALA A 316 5.76 26.02 -25.26
N PRO A 317 4.57 25.84 -25.87
CA PRO A 317 3.24 26.26 -25.38
C PRO A 317 2.80 25.50 -24.11
N ASP A 318 1.65 25.85 -23.54
CA ASP A 318 1.06 25.03 -22.47
C ASP A 318 0.64 23.65 -22.99
N ILE A 319 -0.04 23.58 -24.14
CA ILE A 319 -0.44 22.32 -24.76
C ILE A 319 0.02 22.29 -26.22
N ALA A 320 0.60 21.18 -26.66
CA ALA A 320 0.87 20.91 -28.06
C ALA A 320 0.29 19.56 -28.48
N ASN A 321 -0.34 19.51 -29.64
CA ASN A 321 -0.99 18.32 -30.17
C ASN A 321 -0.67 18.09 -31.65
N GLU A 322 0.02 16.98 -31.92
CA GLU A 322 0.27 16.45 -33.26
C GLU A 322 -0.45 15.10 -33.49
N GLY A 323 -1.20 14.61 -32.50
CA GLY A 323 -2.05 13.43 -32.59
C GLY A 323 -3.42 13.72 -33.22
N MET A 324 -4.17 12.66 -33.54
CA MET A 324 -5.53 12.73 -34.07
C MET A 324 -6.55 12.16 -33.08
N GLY A 325 -7.79 12.64 -33.12
CA GLY A 325 -8.87 12.09 -32.28
C GLY A 325 -8.73 12.39 -30.78
N THR A 326 -7.73 13.18 -30.36
CA THR A 326 -7.61 13.63 -28.97
C THR A 326 -8.76 14.55 -28.60
N LEU A 327 -9.45 14.27 -27.51
CA LEU A 327 -10.47 15.14 -26.91
C LEU A 327 -9.84 16.09 -25.89
N PHE A 328 -10.12 17.38 -26.02
CA PHE A 328 -9.74 18.42 -25.06
C PHE A 328 -10.97 18.95 -24.33
N ASP A 329 -10.88 19.15 -23.01
CA ASP A 329 -12.01 19.62 -22.22
C ASP A 329 -11.59 20.36 -20.94
N ASP A 330 -12.09 21.57 -20.66
CA ASP A 330 -11.85 22.34 -19.41
C ASP A 330 -10.35 22.56 -19.07
N ASN A 331 -9.47 22.56 -20.06
CA ASN A 331 -8.04 22.82 -19.80
C ASN A 331 -7.81 24.32 -19.55
N ARG A 332 -7.34 24.65 -18.35
CA ARG A 332 -6.99 26.02 -17.98
C ARG A 332 -5.56 26.31 -18.40
N CYS A 333 -5.39 26.74 -19.65
CA CYS A 333 -4.11 27.13 -20.23
C CYS A 333 -4.18 28.47 -20.97
N THR A 334 -3.01 28.99 -21.35
CA THR A 334 -2.88 30.29 -22.02
C THR A 334 -2.39 30.19 -23.46
N THR A 335 -1.60 29.15 -23.78
CA THR A 335 -1.02 28.97 -25.12
C THR A 335 -1.18 27.53 -25.57
N SER A 336 -1.52 27.33 -26.84
CA SER A 336 -1.60 26.00 -27.43
C SER A 336 -1.11 25.97 -28.87
N ASP A 337 -0.66 24.81 -29.32
CA ASP A 337 -0.36 24.50 -30.72
C ASP A 337 -1.02 23.18 -31.14
N PRO A 338 -2.02 23.16 -32.04
CA PRO A 338 -2.61 24.31 -32.72
C PRO A 338 -3.28 25.31 -31.77
N PRO A 339 -3.50 26.58 -32.20
CA PRO A 339 -4.24 27.56 -31.42
C PRO A 339 -5.69 27.11 -31.20
N GLY A 340 -6.18 27.20 -29.95
CA GLY A 340 -7.59 26.98 -29.63
C GLY A 340 -7.86 25.89 -28.60
N LEU A 341 -6.92 24.96 -28.38
CA LEU A 341 -7.09 23.80 -27.47
C LEU A 341 -7.40 24.21 -26.03
N CYS A 342 -6.97 25.40 -25.60
CA CYS A 342 -7.30 25.97 -24.28
C CYS A 342 -8.75 26.44 -24.12
N ASN A 343 -9.52 26.49 -25.21
CA ASN A 343 -10.92 26.93 -25.22
C ASN A 343 -11.88 25.81 -25.66
N GLU A 344 -11.39 24.58 -25.79
CA GLU A 344 -12.24 23.43 -26.08
C GLU A 344 -12.86 22.94 -24.77
N ASP A 345 -14.18 23.02 -24.70
CA ASP A 345 -15.00 22.59 -23.58
C ASP A 345 -16.04 21.59 -24.11
N ASN A 346 -15.69 20.30 -24.09
CA ASN A 346 -16.55 19.19 -24.48
C ASN A 346 -17.41 18.75 -23.29
N GLU A 347 -18.35 19.63 -22.94
CA GLU A 347 -19.15 19.50 -21.73
C GLU A 347 -20.65 19.43 -22.01
N ILE A 348 -21.36 18.67 -21.17
CA ILE A 348 -22.83 18.67 -21.10
C ILE A 348 -23.24 19.23 -19.74
N PHE A 349 -24.05 20.29 -19.74
CA PHE A 349 -24.59 20.88 -18.51
C PHE A 349 -25.99 20.36 -18.20
N VAL A 350 -26.16 19.82 -17.00
CA VAL A 350 -27.45 19.39 -16.47
C VAL A 350 -27.86 20.31 -15.33
N LYS A 351 -29.00 20.98 -15.47
CA LYS A 351 -29.60 21.83 -14.43
C LYS A 351 -30.70 21.07 -13.70
N GLU A 352 -31.06 21.54 -12.51
CA GLU A 352 -32.22 21.03 -11.78
C GLU A 352 -33.48 21.02 -12.67
N GLY A 353 -34.22 19.90 -12.63
CA GLY A 353 -35.38 19.65 -13.49
C GLY A 353 -35.06 19.02 -14.86
N GLN A 354 -33.77 18.91 -15.22
CA GLN A 354 -33.32 18.08 -16.35
C GLN A 354 -32.90 16.69 -15.84
N ASN A 355 -32.80 15.74 -16.76
CA ASN A 355 -32.47 14.36 -16.46
C ASN A 355 -30.98 14.10 -16.77
N ILE A 356 -30.24 13.58 -15.79
CA ILE A 356 -28.82 13.25 -15.90
C ILE A 356 -28.64 12.04 -16.83
N GLN A 357 -29.51 11.03 -16.74
CA GLN A 357 -29.42 9.86 -17.62
C GLN A 357 -29.49 10.25 -19.10
N THR A 358 -30.33 11.22 -19.46
CA THR A 358 -30.43 11.75 -20.82
C THR A 358 -29.12 12.42 -21.26
N ALA A 359 -28.40 13.08 -20.34
CA ALA A 359 -27.08 13.63 -20.65
C ALA A 359 -26.04 12.53 -20.88
N ILE A 360 -26.06 11.48 -20.06
CA ILE A 360 -25.24 10.27 -20.25
C ILE A 360 -25.58 9.62 -21.60
N ASP A 361 -26.87 9.55 -21.94
CA ASP A 361 -27.36 8.91 -23.16
C ASP A 361 -27.00 9.62 -24.46
N ASN A 362 -26.74 10.92 -24.37
CA ASN A 362 -26.42 11.76 -25.52
C ASN A 362 -24.96 12.18 -25.54
N VAL A 363 -24.07 11.50 -24.78
CA VAL A 363 -22.62 11.72 -24.89
C VAL A 363 -22.18 11.44 -26.33
N PRO A 364 -21.56 12.40 -27.05
CA PRO A 364 -21.22 12.22 -28.45
C PRO A 364 -20.06 11.27 -28.70
N SER A 365 -19.12 11.19 -27.76
CA SER A 365 -17.91 10.36 -27.81
C SER A 365 -17.31 10.21 -26.41
N GLU A 366 -16.37 9.27 -26.25
CA GLU A 366 -15.65 9.06 -24.99
C GLU A 366 -14.95 10.34 -24.49
N GLY A 367 -14.75 10.46 -23.19
CA GLY A 367 -13.97 11.54 -22.58
C GLY A 367 -14.72 12.82 -22.19
N PHE A 368 -15.98 12.98 -22.60
CA PHE A 368 -16.82 14.14 -22.26
C PHE A 368 -17.01 14.34 -20.74
N THR A 369 -17.20 15.59 -20.33
CA THR A 369 -17.58 15.95 -18.95
C THR A 369 -19.06 16.33 -18.86
N ILE A 370 -19.80 15.66 -17.98
CA ILE A 370 -21.17 16.00 -17.59
C ILE A 370 -21.12 16.80 -16.28
N ARG A 371 -21.44 18.09 -16.36
CA ARG A 371 -21.52 18.99 -15.21
C ARG A 371 -22.95 19.05 -14.71
N VAL A 372 -23.17 18.54 -13.51
CA VAL A 372 -24.48 18.53 -12.86
C VAL A 372 -24.56 19.68 -11.85
N GLY A 373 -25.50 20.58 -12.09
CA GLY A 373 -25.76 21.71 -11.21
C GLY A 373 -26.25 21.28 -9.82
N LYS A 374 -26.39 22.26 -8.94
CA LYS A 374 -27.11 22.05 -7.67
C LYS A 374 -28.56 21.64 -7.96
N GLY A 375 -29.10 20.75 -7.16
CA GLY A 375 -30.47 20.25 -7.30
C GLY A 375 -30.62 18.85 -6.73
N THR A 376 -31.88 18.42 -6.61
CA THR A 376 -32.23 17.03 -6.31
C THR A 376 -32.78 16.38 -7.58
N PHE A 377 -32.16 15.27 -7.98
CA PHE A 377 -32.45 14.52 -9.19
C PHE A 377 -33.02 13.17 -8.78
N ASN A 378 -34.36 13.04 -8.89
CA ASN A 378 -35.06 11.80 -8.58
C ASN A 378 -34.98 10.86 -9.78
N GLU A 379 -33.84 10.19 -9.91
CA GLU A 379 -33.54 9.24 -10.98
C GLU A 379 -32.45 8.28 -10.52
N ALA A 380 -32.41 7.09 -11.13
CA ALA A 380 -31.27 6.18 -11.07
C ALA A 380 -30.45 6.32 -12.36
N LEU A 381 -29.14 6.12 -12.27
CA LEU A 381 -28.22 6.26 -13.40
C LEU A 381 -27.63 4.91 -13.79
N THR A 382 -27.53 4.66 -15.10
CA THR A 382 -26.78 3.55 -15.67
C THR A 382 -25.76 4.10 -16.66
N ILE A 383 -24.50 3.79 -16.41
CA ILE A 383 -23.36 4.19 -17.23
C ILE A 383 -22.77 2.92 -17.84
N ASN A 384 -23.36 2.44 -18.93
CA ASN A 384 -22.83 1.35 -19.74
C ASN A 384 -22.12 1.89 -20.98
N ASN A 385 -21.37 1.05 -21.68
CA ASN A 385 -20.71 1.42 -22.95
C ASN A 385 -21.27 0.63 -24.16
N THR A 386 -22.58 0.39 -24.18
CA THR A 386 -23.22 -0.44 -25.24
C THR A 386 -23.15 0.18 -26.65
N ASP A 387 -23.01 1.51 -26.74
CA ASP A 387 -22.87 2.26 -27.98
C ASP A 387 -21.40 2.60 -28.33
N GLY A 388 -20.44 2.24 -27.47
CA GLY A 388 -19.01 2.46 -27.65
C GLY A 388 -18.53 3.90 -27.41
N ASN A 389 -19.34 4.77 -26.82
CA ASN A 389 -19.02 6.21 -26.66
C ASN A 389 -18.89 6.68 -25.20
N ARG A 390 -18.99 5.79 -24.22
CA ARG A 390 -19.20 6.17 -22.80
C ARG A 390 -18.07 5.76 -21.87
N ASP A 391 -16.99 5.20 -22.38
CA ASP A 391 -15.77 5.09 -21.59
C ASP A 391 -15.17 6.49 -21.35
N LYS A 392 -14.39 6.60 -20.28
CA LYS A 392 -13.66 7.81 -19.86
C LYS A 392 -14.53 9.03 -19.56
N ILE A 393 -15.86 8.94 -19.54
CA ILE A 393 -16.69 10.11 -19.21
C ILE A 393 -16.48 10.53 -17.76
N ARG A 394 -16.69 11.82 -17.50
CA ARG A 394 -16.62 12.39 -16.15
C ARG A 394 -17.95 13.00 -15.76
N ILE A 395 -18.45 12.67 -14.58
CA ILE A 395 -19.67 13.26 -14.02
C ILE A 395 -19.28 14.03 -12.76
N ILE A 396 -19.49 15.35 -12.78
CA ILE A 396 -19.12 16.22 -11.67
C ILE A 396 -20.31 17.02 -11.17
N GLY A 397 -20.62 16.87 -9.88
CA GLY A 397 -21.62 17.67 -9.18
C GLY A 397 -21.07 19.00 -8.67
N ALA A 398 -21.98 19.88 -8.24
CA ALA A 398 -21.67 21.17 -7.61
C ALA A 398 -21.12 21.04 -6.17
N GLY A 399 -21.07 19.83 -5.61
CA GLY A 399 -20.58 19.49 -4.27
C GLY A 399 -21.46 18.48 -3.53
N ARG A 400 -20.86 17.79 -2.56
CA ARG A 400 -21.58 16.95 -1.58
C ARG A 400 -22.69 17.76 -0.89
N GLY A 401 -23.89 17.20 -0.83
CA GLY A 401 -25.11 17.83 -0.29
C GLY A 401 -25.68 18.95 -1.16
N LYS A 402 -25.16 19.16 -2.38
CA LYS A 402 -25.65 20.18 -3.31
C LYS A 402 -26.22 19.60 -4.59
N THR A 403 -25.51 18.63 -5.18
CA THR A 403 -26.01 17.80 -6.28
C THR A 403 -26.37 16.45 -5.68
N ILE A 404 -27.66 16.13 -5.67
CA ILE A 404 -28.21 14.96 -4.97
C ILE A 404 -28.91 14.09 -6.00
N ILE A 405 -28.44 12.86 -6.19
CA ILE A 405 -29.13 11.80 -6.89
C ILE A 405 -29.94 11.04 -5.82
N ASP A 406 -31.25 11.04 -5.93
CA ASP A 406 -32.17 10.64 -4.86
C ASP A 406 -33.11 9.52 -5.32
N GLY A 407 -33.17 8.45 -4.52
CA GLY A 407 -33.96 7.26 -4.79
C GLY A 407 -35.37 7.26 -4.18
N THR A 408 -35.82 8.36 -3.57
CA THR A 408 -37.16 8.43 -2.97
C THR A 408 -38.21 8.13 -4.03
N ASP A 409 -39.11 7.19 -3.74
CA ASP A 409 -40.15 6.72 -4.65
C ASP A 409 -39.64 5.95 -5.90
N LEU A 410 -38.38 5.47 -5.89
CA LEU A 410 -37.80 4.59 -6.91
C LEU A 410 -37.55 3.18 -6.37
N PRO A 411 -38.56 2.28 -6.38
CA PRO A 411 -38.43 0.99 -5.72
C PRO A 411 -37.48 0.04 -6.44
N GLY A 412 -36.63 -0.64 -5.67
CA GLY A 412 -35.77 -1.74 -6.12
C GLY A 412 -34.56 -1.39 -7.01
N VAL A 413 -34.26 -0.11 -7.27
CA VAL A 413 -33.15 0.29 -8.16
C VAL A 413 -31.87 0.66 -7.40
N THR A 414 -30.72 0.45 -8.03
CA THR A 414 -29.42 0.99 -7.61
C THR A 414 -29.35 2.47 -7.96
N GLY A 415 -28.71 3.31 -7.15
CA GLY A 415 -28.59 4.74 -7.43
C GLY A 415 -27.76 5.08 -8.66
N ILE A 416 -26.51 4.58 -8.71
CA ILE A 416 -25.65 4.68 -9.89
C ILE A 416 -25.08 3.30 -10.18
N ASP A 417 -25.29 2.80 -11.40
CA ASP A 417 -24.69 1.58 -11.92
C ASP A 417 -23.62 1.92 -12.95
N ILE A 418 -22.38 1.48 -12.73
CA ILE A 418 -21.22 1.78 -13.58
C ILE A 418 -20.74 0.50 -14.24
N GLU A 419 -21.08 0.31 -15.51
CA GLU A 419 -20.70 -0.85 -16.35
C GLU A 419 -19.64 -0.47 -17.41
N ALA A 420 -19.30 0.82 -17.53
CA ALA A 420 -18.27 1.35 -18.42
C ALA A 420 -16.93 1.55 -17.69
N ARG A 421 -15.84 1.73 -18.44
CA ARG A 421 -14.47 1.85 -17.92
C ARG A 421 -14.02 3.30 -17.86
N PHE A 422 -13.04 3.58 -17.00
CA PHE A 422 -12.43 4.92 -16.85
C PHE A 422 -13.40 6.03 -16.43
N ILE A 423 -14.55 5.67 -15.86
CA ILE A 423 -15.57 6.60 -15.40
C ILE A 423 -15.07 7.32 -14.16
N THR A 424 -15.21 8.64 -14.16
CA THR A 424 -14.87 9.48 -13.00
C THR A 424 -16.13 10.16 -12.49
N ILE A 425 -16.54 9.87 -11.25
CA ILE A 425 -17.66 10.54 -10.58
C ILE A 425 -17.14 11.36 -9.41
N GLU A 426 -17.53 12.64 -9.36
CA GLU A 426 -17.01 13.56 -8.37
C GLU A 426 -18.07 14.49 -7.76
N ASN A 427 -17.84 14.85 -6.49
CA ASN A 427 -18.48 16.00 -5.85
C ASN A 427 -20.03 15.99 -5.87
N LEU A 428 -20.64 14.83 -5.61
CA LEU A 428 -22.09 14.69 -5.53
C LEU A 428 -22.51 13.79 -4.36
N THR A 429 -23.82 13.73 -4.12
CA THR A 429 -24.46 12.85 -3.14
C THR A 429 -25.38 11.86 -3.84
N VAL A 430 -25.38 10.60 -3.42
CA VAL A 430 -26.32 9.55 -3.82
C VAL A 430 -27.05 9.06 -2.57
N GLN A 431 -28.39 9.06 -2.56
CA GLN A 431 -29.14 8.77 -1.33
C GLN A 431 -30.50 8.13 -1.54
N ASN A 432 -31.04 7.53 -0.46
CA ASN A 432 -32.42 7.05 -0.33
C ASN A 432 -32.83 5.95 -1.34
N PHE A 433 -31.89 5.17 -1.86
CA PHE A 433 -32.22 4.03 -2.73
C PHE A 433 -32.60 2.78 -1.92
N GLU A 434 -33.57 2.00 -2.41
CA GLU A 434 -33.97 0.71 -1.82
C GLU A 434 -32.94 -0.42 -2.05
N ASN A 435 -31.93 -0.18 -2.88
CA ASN A 435 -30.82 -1.10 -3.13
C ASN A 435 -29.49 -0.42 -2.77
N ARG A 436 -28.41 -0.77 -3.48
CA ARG A 436 -27.10 -0.11 -3.38
C ARG A 436 -27.19 1.37 -3.74
N GLY A 437 -26.37 2.18 -3.09
CA GLY A 437 -26.17 3.56 -3.54
C GLY A 437 -25.43 3.59 -4.88
N ILE A 438 -24.25 2.98 -4.95
CA ILE A 438 -23.44 2.89 -6.18
C ILE A 438 -22.94 1.46 -6.37
N ALA A 439 -23.13 0.91 -7.56
CA ALA A 439 -22.54 -0.34 -8.02
C ALA A 439 -21.51 -0.05 -9.12
N ILE A 440 -20.38 -0.76 -9.09
CA ILE A 440 -19.32 -0.67 -10.09
C ILE A 440 -19.03 -2.07 -10.62
N ASP A 441 -19.42 -2.32 -11.87
CA ASP A 441 -19.29 -3.59 -12.61
C ASP A 441 -18.33 -3.47 -13.79
N ALA A 442 -17.26 -2.69 -13.62
CA ALA A 442 -16.21 -2.47 -14.61
C ALA A 442 -14.91 -2.03 -13.94
N ASP A 443 -13.81 -2.07 -14.71
CA ASP A 443 -12.49 -1.70 -14.23
C ASP A 443 -12.19 -0.20 -14.33
N ASP A 444 -11.13 0.21 -13.65
CA ASP A 444 -10.43 1.48 -13.88
C ASP A 444 -11.25 2.74 -13.58
N ASN A 445 -12.32 2.62 -12.79
CA ASN A 445 -13.18 3.75 -12.42
C ASN A 445 -12.68 4.51 -11.19
N ILE A 446 -13.14 5.75 -11.02
CA ILE A 446 -12.80 6.65 -9.92
C ILE A 446 -14.06 7.25 -9.33
N LEU A 447 -14.25 7.06 -8.03
CA LEU A 447 -15.12 7.91 -7.23
C LEU A 447 -14.26 8.83 -6.38
N SER A 448 -14.48 10.14 -6.51
CA SER A 448 -13.70 11.17 -5.78
C SER A 448 -14.62 12.15 -5.08
N CYS A 449 -14.51 12.25 -3.75
CA CYS A 449 -15.32 13.18 -2.95
C CYS A 449 -16.84 12.96 -3.11
N VAL A 450 -17.28 11.71 -3.29
CA VAL A 450 -18.70 11.32 -3.40
C VAL A 450 -19.26 10.96 -2.02
N GLN A 451 -20.50 11.35 -1.76
CA GLN A 451 -21.23 10.97 -0.54
C GLN A 451 -22.35 9.98 -0.87
N VAL A 452 -22.46 8.88 -0.14
CA VAL A 452 -23.47 7.83 -0.37
C VAL A 452 -24.18 7.50 0.93
N ILE A 453 -25.45 7.88 1.05
CA ILE A 453 -26.15 7.91 2.35
C ILE A 453 -27.55 7.32 2.35
N ASP A 454 -27.94 6.74 3.48
CA ASP A 454 -29.32 6.32 3.77
C ASP A 454 -29.90 5.36 2.70
N ASN A 455 -29.08 4.49 2.11
CA ASN A 455 -29.54 3.44 1.17
C ASN A 455 -29.85 2.12 1.89
N GLN A 456 -30.75 1.31 1.33
CA GLN A 456 -31.23 0.07 1.97
C GLN A 456 -30.38 -1.18 1.64
N PHE A 457 -29.20 -1.01 1.05
CA PHE A 457 -28.17 -2.04 0.96
C PHE A 457 -26.77 -1.47 1.23
N SER A 458 -25.72 -1.98 0.59
CA SER A 458 -24.37 -1.41 0.64
C SER A 458 -24.35 0.02 0.09
N GLY A 459 -23.51 0.89 0.65
CA GLY A 459 -23.31 2.22 0.09
C GLY A 459 -22.67 2.17 -1.29
N ILE A 460 -21.40 1.76 -1.34
CA ILE A 460 -20.64 1.57 -2.59
C ILE A 460 -20.20 0.11 -2.68
N GLU A 461 -20.45 -0.54 -3.82
CA GLU A 461 -20.06 -1.93 -4.05
C GLU A 461 -19.35 -2.08 -5.40
N ILE A 462 -18.14 -2.62 -5.39
CA ILE A 462 -17.39 -3.03 -6.58
C ILE A 462 -17.60 -4.54 -6.78
N SER A 463 -17.96 -4.96 -7.99
CA SER A 463 -18.25 -6.35 -8.38
C SER A 463 -17.02 -7.27 -8.35
N PHE A 464 -17.25 -8.58 -8.44
CA PHE A 464 -16.22 -9.64 -8.30
C PHE A 464 -15.16 -9.63 -9.41
N ASP A 465 -15.55 -9.29 -10.64
CA ASP A 465 -14.65 -9.29 -11.79
C ASP A 465 -14.06 -7.89 -12.08
N SER A 466 -14.29 -6.92 -11.20
CA SER A 466 -13.90 -5.52 -11.38
C SER A 466 -12.63 -5.19 -10.61
N GLU A 467 -11.63 -4.63 -11.30
CA GLU A 467 -10.31 -4.33 -10.77
C GLU A 467 -9.89 -2.87 -11.00
N ARG A 468 -8.89 -2.41 -10.23
CA ARG A 468 -8.26 -1.07 -10.38
C ARG A 468 -9.22 0.10 -10.24
N ASN A 469 -10.33 -0.10 -9.54
CA ASN A 469 -11.26 0.96 -9.17
C ASN A 469 -10.74 1.70 -7.93
N MET A 470 -10.87 3.03 -7.94
CA MET A 470 -10.35 3.90 -6.88
C MET A 470 -11.47 4.70 -6.22
N LEU A 471 -11.64 4.51 -4.92
CA LEU A 471 -12.55 5.25 -4.06
C LEU A 471 -11.73 6.18 -3.16
N ILE A 472 -11.66 7.46 -3.52
CA ILE A 472 -10.84 8.44 -2.80
C ILE A 472 -11.66 9.56 -2.17
N ASN A 473 -11.42 9.83 -0.89
CA ASN A 473 -12.13 10.86 -0.12
C ASN A 473 -13.67 10.71 -0.16
N CYS A 474 -14.18 9.50 -0.38
CA CYS A 474 -15.60 9.22 -0.42
C CYS A 474 -16.16 9.08 1.01
N GLU A 475 -17.46 9.26 1.17
CA GLU A 475 -18.15 9.10 2.44
C GLU A 475 -19.37 8.21 2.28
N SER A 476 -19.37 7.04 2.91
CA SER A 476 -20.51 6.13 2.96
C SER A 476 -21.11 6.11 4.36
N ARG A 477 -22.41 6.41 4.51
CA ARG A 477 -23.00 6.56 5.84
C ARG A 477 -24.47 6.16 5.94
N LYS A 478 -24.85 5.50 7.04
CA LYS A 478 -26.23 5.10 7.34
C LYS A 478 -26.88 4.22 6.26
N ASN A 479 -26.07 3.52 5.49
CA ASN A 479 -26.58 2.48 4.63
C ASN A 479 -26.91 1.26 5.50
N THR A 480 -27.95 0.49 5.18
CA THR A 480 -28.34 -0.66 6.01
C THR A 480 -27.36 -1.84 5.89
N GLY A 481 -26.62 -1.92 4.78
CA GLY A 481 -25.54 -2.87 4.55
C GLY A 481 -24.16 -2.31 4.96
N ASP A 482 -23.11 -2.80 4.30
CA ASP A 482 -21.76 -2.24 4.51
C ASP A 482 -21.64 -0.84 3.90
N GLY A 483 -20.72 -0.04 4.41
CA GLY A 483 -20.46 1.25 3.77
C GLY A 483 -19.81 1.11 2.40
N ILE A 484 -18.69 0.40 2.33
CA ILE A 484 -17.92 0.18 1.10
C ILE A 484 -17.54 -1.29 0.97
N VAL A 485 -17.77 -1.89 -0.19
CA VAL A 485 -17.44 -3.30 -0.49
C VAL A 485 -16.57 -3.38 -1.73
N THR A 486 -15.46 -4.12 -1.66
CA THR A 486 -14.61 -4.45 -2.81
C THR A 486 -14.59 -5.96 -3.05
N ASN A 487 -15.48 -6.46 -3.93
CA ASN A 487 -15.56 -7.89 -4.23
C ASN A 487 -14.41 -8.36 -5.14
N GLY A 488 -14.02 -7.57 -6.13
CA GLY A 488 -12.90 -7.87 -7.03
C GLY A 488 -11.52 -7.52 -6.46
N ASN A 489 -10.47 -7.88 -7.19
CA ASN A 489 -9.08 -7.73 -6.77
C ASN A 489 -8.49 -6.35 -7.13
N ASN A 490 -7.35 -6.00 -6.53
CA ASN A 490 -6.54 -4.84 -6.94
C ASN A 490 -7.32 -3.50 -6.95
N ASN A 491 -8.28 -3.33 -6.05
CA ASN A 491 -9.06 -2.09 -5.88
C ASN A 491 -8.52 -1.25 -4.72
N TYR A 492 -8.77 0.07 -4.76
CA TYR A 492 -8.16 1.04 -3.87
C TYR A 492 -9.21 1.87 -3.12
N VAL A 493 -9.25 1.77 -1.79
CA VAL A 493 -10.07 2.60 -0.91
C VAL A 493 -9.12 3.50 -0.11
N ILE A 494 -9.11 4.80 -0.41
CA ILE A 494 -8.08 5.75 0.06
C ILE A 494 -8.71 6.97 0.72
N SER A 495 -8.30 7.28 1.96
CA SER A 495 -8.72 8.48 2.70
C SER A 495 -10.25 8.66 2.77
N SER A 496 -10.99 7.57 2.67
CA SER A 496 -12.45 7.55 2.64
C SER A 496 -13.02 7.35 4.05
N LYS A 497 -14.30 7.68 4.22
CA LYS A 497 -15.04 7.58 5.47
C LYS A 497 -16.18 6.59 5.33
N SER A 498 -16.35 5.73 6.34
CA SER A 498 -17.46 4.80 6.39
C SER A 498 -18.08 4.76 7.78
N ASN A 499 -19.24 5.38 7.94
CA ASN A 499 -19.76 5.70 9.26
C ASN A 499 -21.22 5.28 9.45
N LYS A 500 -21.55 4.68 10.60
CA LYS A 500 -22.96 4.40 10.97
C LYS A 500 -23.70 3.51 9.99
N ASN A 501 -22.99 2.64 9.28
CA ASN A 501 -23.62 1.66 8.39
C ASN A 501 -24.07 0.42 9.18
N GLY A 502 -25.10 -0.24 8.68
CA GLY A 502 -25.72 -1.40 9.33
C GLY A 502 -24.92 -2.70 9.22
N GLY A 503 -23.89 -2.73 8.37
CA GLY A 503 -22.87 -3.76 8.27
C GLY A 503 -21.48 -3.25 8.69
N ASN A 504 -20.45 -3.65 7.95
CA ASN A 504 -19.07 -3.19 8.17
C ASN A 504 -18.85 -1.78 7.63
N GLY A 505 -17.82 -1.10 8.14
CA GLY A 505 -17.35 0.13 7.52
C GLY A 505 -16.84 -0.13 6.11
N ILE A 506 -15.77 -0.92 5.99
CA ILE A 506 -15.20 -1.34 4.71
C ILE A 506 -15.09 -2.87 4.72
N ARG A 507 -15.54 -3.53 3.66
CA ARG A 507 -15.37 -4.97 3.46
C ARG A 507 -14.53 -5.23 2.19
N LEU A 508 -13.35 -5.81 2.36
CA LEU A 508 -12.43 -6.19 1.29
C LEU A 508 -12.53 -7.69 1.03
N ARG A 509 -13.25 -8.12 -0.01
CA ARG A 509 -13.44 -9.56 -0.31
C ARG A 509 -12.46 -10.10 -1.35
N GLY A 510 -12.10 -9.29 -2.34
CA GLY A 510 -11.07 -9.65 -3.30
C GLY A 510 -9.66 -9.51 -2.72
N ASN A 511 -8.70 -10.13 -3.38
CA ASN A 511 -7.29 -10.13 -2.98
C ASN A 511 -6.58 -8.85 -3.44
N PHE A 512 -5.44 -8.53 -2.80
CA PHE A 512 -4.58 -7.40 -3.17
C PHE A 512 -5.28 -6.03 -3.16
N ASN A 513 -6.41 -5.94 -2.46
CA ASN A 513 -7.11 -4.68 -2.26
C ASN A 513 -6.33 -3.81 -1.25
N LEU A 514 -6.34 -2.49 -1.47
CA LEU A 514 -5.68 -1.50 -0.63
C LEU A 514 -6.72 -0.68 0.15
N ALA A 515 -6.69 -0.76 1.48
CA ALA A 515 -7.30 0.21 2.36
C ALA A 515 -6.21 1.12 2.95
N LEU A 516 -6.16 2.37 2.51
CA LEU A 516 -5.14 3.35 2.93
C LEU A 516 -5.75 4.57 3.61
N ASN A 517 -5.42 4.80 4.88
CA ASN A 517 -5.78 5.98 5.67
C ASN A 517 -7.30 6.26 5.75
N ASN A 518 -8.12 5.22 5.74
CA ASN A 518 -9.58 5.36 5.87
C ASN A 518 -10.00 5.56 7.33
N PHE A 519 -11.20 6.09 7.51
CA PHE A 519 -11.80 6.33 8.82
C PHE A 519 -13.17 5.67 8.90
N CYS A 520 -13.31 4.68 9.76
CA CYS A 520 -14.55 3.95 9.99
C CYS A 520 -15.05 4.22 11.42
N GLU A 521 -16.30 4.68 11.56
CA GLU A 521 -16.85 5.06 12.86
C GLU A 521 -18.28 4.58 13.07
N ALA A 522 -18.53 3.93 14.20
CA ALA A 522 -19.88 3.57 14.65
C ALA A 522 -20.67 2.74 13.65
N ASN A 523 -20.01 1.85 12.88
CA ASN A 523 -20.72 0.86 12.06
C ASN A 523 -21.19 -0.29 12.96
N ASN A 524 -22.28 -0.97 12.58
CA ASN A 524 -22.85 -2.02 13.39
C ASN A 524 -21.89 -3.19 13.56
N ASN A 525 -21.20 -3.59 12.48
CA ASN A 525 -20.21 -4.66 12.51
C ASN A 525 -18.78 -4.07 12.52
N ASP A 526 -17.82 -4.71 11.88
CA ASP A 526 -16.41 -4.35 11.97
C ASP A 526 -16.14 -3.00 11.31
N GLY A 527 -15.15 -2.27 11.82
CA GLY A 527 -14.64 -1.10 11.12
C GLY A 527 -14.11 -1.48 9.73
N ILE A 528 -13.23 -2.48 9.68
CA ILE A 528 -12.74 -3.09 8.43
C ILE A 528 -12.78 -4.61 8.55
N ASP A 529 -13.37 -5.26 7.56
CA ASP A 529 -13.39 -6.70 7.35
C ASP A 529 -12.62 -7.01 6.06
N SER A 530 -11.69 -7.96 6.10
CA SER A 530 -10.83 -8.28 4.96
C SER A 530 -10.64 -9.78 4.78
N SER A 531 -10.71 -10.22 3.53
CA SER A 531 -10.32 -11.57 3.10
C SER A 531 -8.80 -11.70 3.01
N ASN A 532 -8.24 -12.12 1.87
CA ASN A 532 -6.83 -12.51 1.79
C ASN A 532 -5.96 -11.48 1.08
N ASP A 533 -4.65 -11.50 1.39
CA ASP A 533 -3.60 -10.80 0.65
C ASP A 533 -3.83 -9.27 0.48
N CYS A 534 -4.57 -8.64 1.40
CA CYS A 534 -4.90 -7.23 1.35
C CYS A 534 -3.87 -6.36 2.09
N PHE A 535 -3.82 -5.09 1.71
CA PHE A 535 -2.98 -4.06 2.31
C PHE A 535 -3.84 -3.11 3.15
N ILE A 536 -3.75 -3.22 4.48
CA ILE A 536 -4.54 -2.43 5.43
C ILE A 536 -3.58 -1.50 6.17
N ILE A 537 -3.47 -0.26 5.69
CA ILE A 537 -2.41 0.67 6.08
C ILE A 537 -2.96 1.99 6.60
N GLY A 538 -2.61 2.36 7.84
CA GLY A 538 -2.90 3.69 8.40
C GLY A 538 -4.38 3.99 8.66
N ASN A 539 -5.25 2.99 8.65
CA ASN A 539 -6.70 3.16 8.84
C ASN A 539 -7.07 3.34 10.32
N PHE A 540 -8.25 3.89 10.55
CA PHE A 540 -8.86 4.07 11.87
C PHE A 540 -10.22 3.37 11.92
N ALA A 541 -10.44 2.52 12.93
CA ALA A 541 -11.75 2.02 13.33
C ALA A 541 -12.07 2.48 14.75
N LEU A 542 -13.20 3.18 14.90
CA LEU A 542 -13.61 3.83 16.14
C LEU A 542 -15.05 3.47 16.51
N ASN A 543 -15.24 2.98 17.72
CA ASN A 543 -16.56 2.83 18.36
C ASN A 543 -17.59 2.09 17.49
N SER A 544 -17.24 0.99 16.82
CA SER A 544 -18.24 0.10 16.20
C SER A 544 -19.37 -0.25 17.20
N GLU A 545 -20.57 -0.61 16.76
CA GLU A 545 -21.70 -0.81 17.68
C GLU A 545 -21.75 -2.22 18.29
N PHE A 546 -21.37 -3.26 17.54
CA PHE A 546 -21.52 -4.65 17.99
C PHE A 546 -20.32 -5.58 17.72
N SER A 547 -19.27 -5.11 17.05
CA SER A 547 -18.18 -5.98 16.57
C SER A 547 -16.78 -5.36 16.77
N ASP A 548 -15.82 -5.85 16.01
CA ASP A 548 -14.40 -5.58 16.17
C ASP A 548 -14.00 -4.23 15.56
N GLY A 549 -12.82 -3.77 15.92
CA GLY A 549 -12.13 -2.76 15.15
C GLY A 549 -11.89 -3.28 13.74
N PHE A 550 -11.12 -4.36 13.63
CA PHE A 550 -10.87 -5.07 12.37
C PHE A 550 -11.03 -6.58 12.51
N PHE A 551 -11.57 -7.22 11.47
CA PHE A 551 -11.52 -8.65 11.25
C PHE A 551 -10.75 -8.94 9.95
N THR A 552 -9.79 -9.86 9.96
CA THR A 552 -9.00 -10.18 8.76
C THR A 552 -8.72 -11.67 8.61
N ASP A 553 -8.85 -12.20 7.39
CA ASP A 553 -8.51 -13.59 7.07
C ASP A 553 -6.99 -13.80 6.96
N ASN A 554 -6.45 -14.16 5.79
CA ASN A 554 -5.09 -14.68 5.69
C ASN A 554 -4.14 -13.78 4.88
N ASN A 555 -2.85 -13.88 5.19
CA ASN A 555 -1.75 -13.26 4.43
C ASN A 555 -1.79 -11.73 4.33
N ASN A 556 -2.61 -11.04 5.11
CA ASN A 556 -2.74 -9.59 5.03
C ASN A 556 -1.54 -8.85 5.64
N LEU A 557 -1.29 -7.64 5.14
CA LEU A 557 -0.41 -6.65 5.79
C LEU A 557 -1.26 -5.65 6.57
N ILE A 558 -1.13 -5.64 7.89
CA ILE A 558 -1.85 -4.75 8.80
C ILE A 558 -0.84 -3.79 9.45
N LEU A 559 -0.66 -2.62 8.84
CA LEU A 559 0.44 -1.70 9.13
C LEU A 559 -0.05 -0.33 9.63
N TRP A 560 0.38 0.06 10.82
CA TRP A 560 0.18 1.42 11.38
C TRP A 560 -1.28 1.89 11.53
N ASN A 561 -2.21 0.96 11.72
CA ASN A 561 -3.61 1.26 11.92
C ASN A 561 -3.93 1.57 13.38
N LYS A 562 -5.15 2.08 13.62
CA LYS A 562 -5.68 2.33 14.96
C LYS A 562 -7.07 1.74 15.13
N THR A 563 -7.27 1.00 16.22
CA THR A 563 -8.59 0.48 16.61
C THR A 563 -8.89 0.90 18.05
N ILE A 564 -9.95 1.69 18.24
CA ILE A 564 -10.22 2.38 19.50
C ILE A 564 -11.70 2.25 19.88
N GLY A 565 -11.98 1.85 21.12
CA GLY A 565 -13.33 1.95 21.68
C GLY A 565 -14.36 1.00 21.08
N ASN A 566 -13.94 0.00 20.30
CA ASN A 566 -14.87 -0.97 19.70
C ASN A 566 -15.31 -1.98 20.76
N PRO A 567 -16.58 -2.40 20.77
CA PRO A 567 -17.14 -3.27 21.81
C PRO A 567 -16.60 -4.69 21.73
N GLY A 568 -16.21 -5.19 20.55
CA GLY A 568 -15.54 -6.47 20.35
C GLY A 568 -14.02 -6.39 20.53
N GLU A 569 -13.31 -7.18 19.72
CA GLU A 569 -11.86 -7.17 19.65
C GLU A 569 -11.32 -5.87 19.04
N GLY A 570 -10.11 -5.48 19.41
CA GLY A 570 -9.40 -4.44 18.69
C GLY A 570 -9.04 -4.89 17.26
N ILE A 571 -8.38 -6.03 17.13
CA ILE A 571 -8.10 -6.69 15.84
C ILE A 571 -8.26 -8.21 16.03
N SER A 572 -9.05 -8.85 15.17
CA SER A 572 -9.22 -10.30 15.11
C SER A 572 -8.66 -10.82 13.79
N THR A 573 -7.76 -11.81 13.83
CA THR A 573 -7.08 -12.30 12.61
C THR A 573 -6.99 -13.82 12.54
N LEU A 574 -7.16 -14.38 11.34
CA LEU A 574 -6.94 -15.81 11.06
C LEU A 574 -5.44 -16.13 10.94
N SER A 575 -4.93 -16.40 9.72
CA SER A 575 -3.60 -17.00 9.56
C SER A 575 -2.60 -16.19 8.74
N ASN A 576 -1.33 -16.28 9.11
CA ASN A 576 -0.21 -15.78 8.33
C ASN A 576 -0.24 -14.26 8.06
N ASN A 577 -0.86 -13.46 8.94
CA ASN A 577 -0.88 -12.00 8.79
C ASN A 577 0.38 -11.36 9.37
N LEU A 578 0.81 -10.25 8.77
CA LEU A 578 1.86 -9.39 9.31
C LEU A 578 1.23 -8.15 9.95
N ILE A 579 1.25 -8.10 11.28
CA ILE A 579 0.59 -7.09 12.10
C ILE A 579 1.66 -6.22 12.74
N TRP A 580 1.92 -5.05 12.16
CA TRP A 580 3.05 -4.21 12.54
C TRP A 580 2.67 -2.79 12.93
N GLY A 581 3.09 -2.37 14.12
CA GLY A 581 3.05 -0.96 14.51
C GLY A 581 1.65 -0.37 14.71
N ASN A 582 0.64 -1.20 14.97
CA ASN A 582 -0.74 -0.77 15.18
C ASN A 582 -0.96 -0.26 16.61
N VAL A 583 -1.97 0.60 16.80
CA VAL A 583 -2.38 1.15 18.10
C VAL A 583 -3.79 0.67 18.43
N ILE A 584 -3.92 -0.09 19.51
CA ILE A 584 -5.15 -0.84 19.83
C ILE A 584 -5.53 -0.51 21.27
N CYS A 585 -6.59 0.26 21.46
CA CYS A 585 -6.87 0.89 22.75
C CYS A 585 -8.34 0.90 23.15
N ASN A 586 -8.61 0.62 24.43
CA ASN A 586 -9.95 0.77 25.01
C ASN A 586 -11.05 -0.05 24.31
N ASN A 587 -10.73 -1.19 23.69
CA ASN A 587 -11.74 -2.08 23.11
C ASN A 587 -12.40 -2.94 24.20
N GLY A 588 -13.62 -3.41 23.95
CA GLY A 588 -14.55 -3.97 24.94
C GLY A 588 -14.39 -5.46 25.24
N VAL A 589 -13.62 -6.19 24.42
CA VAL A 589 -13.22 -7.58 24.69
C VAL A 589 -11.69 -7.66 24.70
N ILE A 590 -11.06 -8.25 23.69
CA ILE A 590 -9.62 -8.47 23.64
C ILE A 590 -8.94 -7.39 22.80
N GLY A 591 -7.69 -7.06 23.09
CA GLY A 591 -6.90 -6.19 22.23
C GLY A 591 -6.67 -6.82 20.85
N MET A 592 -6.01 -7.98 20.80
CA MET A 592 -5.86 -8.79 19.58
C MET A 592 -6.21 -10.25 19.80
N PHE A 593 -7.09 -10.78 18.96
CA PHE A 593 -7.34 -12.22 18.85
C PHE A 593 -6.63 -12.78 17.63
N VAL A 594 -5.75 -13.76 17.82
CA VAL A 594 -4.86 -14.27 16.76
C VAL A 594 -4.86 -15.80 16.73
N ILE A 595 -4.98 -16.38 15.52
CA ILE A 595 -5.14 -17.83 15.35
C ILE A 595 -3.86 -18.55 14.97
N SER A 596 -3.29 -18.38 13.76
CA SER A 596 -2.13 -19.19 13.35
C SER A 596 -1.08 -18.43 12.53
N SER A 597 0.21 -18.68 12.79
CA SER A 597 1.35 -18.21 12.00
C SER A 597 1.41 -16.69 11.78
N ASN A 598 0.76 -15.91 12.64
CA ASN A 598 0.78 -14.45 12.56
C ASN A 598 2.07 -13.88 13.13
N ARG A 599 2.57 -12.82 12.49
CA ARG A 599 3.73 -12.04 12.93
C ARG A 599 3.24 -10.73 13.54
N ILE A 600 3.25 -10.64 14.86
CA ILE A 600 2.71 -9.54 15.64
C ILE A 600 3.87 -8.74 16.22
N ARG A 601 4.20 -7.61 15.59
CA ARG A 601 5.40 -6.83 15.94
C ARG A 601 5.16 -5.36 16.18
N ASN A 602 5.86 -4.81 17.18
CA ASN A 602 5.89 -3.36 17.44
C ASN A 602 4.50 -2.72 17.67
N ASN A 603 3.48 -3.50 18.04
CA ASN A 603 2.15 -2.97 18.29
C ASN A 603 2.07 -2.38 19.71
N THR A 604 1.20 -1.38 19.88
CA THR A 604 0.86 -0.80 21.19
C THR A 604 -0.57 -1.15 21.56
N LEU A 605 -0.72 -1.96 22.60
CA LEU A 605 -2.01 -2.39 23.14
C LEU A 605 -2.21 -1.78 24.53
N LYS A 606 -3.35 -1.14 24.76
CA LYS A 606 -3.59 -0.45 26.02
C LYS A 606 -5.05 -0.44 26.44
N LYS A 607 -5.30 -0.84 27.70
CA LYS A 607 -6.60 -0.68 28.35
C LYS A 607 -7.77 -1.31 27.60
N ASN A 608 -7.55 -2.39 26.86
CA ASN A 608 -8.65 -3.20 26.37
C ASN A 608 -9.26 -3.97 27.56
N ALA A 609 -10.57 -4.26 27.52
CA ALA A 609 -11.34 -4.70 28.68
C ALA A 609 -11.12 -6.17 29.08
N GLY A 610 -10.43 -6.95 28.25
CA GLY A 610 -9.98 -8.32 28.50
C GLY A 610 -8.48 -8.44 28.23
N VAL A 611 -8.05 -9.55 27.62
CA VAL A 611 -6.64 -9.83 27.32
C VAL A 611 -6.04 -8.81 26.35
N GLY A 612 -4.75 -8.50 26.49
CA GLY A 612 -4.00 -7.76 25.47
C GLY A 612 -3.90 -8.53 24.16
N VAL A 613 -3.12 -9.61 24.12
CA VAL A 613 -3.03 -10.54 22.97
C VAL A 613 -3.51 -11.93 23.39
N PHE A 614 -4.58 -12.40 22.77
CA PHE A 614 -5.10 -13.75 22.97
C PHE A 614 -4.77 -14.64 21.78
N SER A 615 -3.99 -15.69 22.02
CA SER A 615 -3.59 -16.68 21.02
C SER A 615 -4.30 -18.00 21.27
N SER A 616 -5.14 -18.43 20.33
CA SER A 616 -5.95 -19.66 20.44
C SER A 616 -6.17 -20.32 19.08
N GLY A 617 -6.16 -21.66 19.05
CA GLY A 617 -6.24 -22.47 17.83
C GLY A 617 -5.41 -23.75 17.97
N GLY A 618 -5.53 -24.71 17.06
CA GLY A 618 -4.63 -25.88 17.00
C GLY A 618 -3.49 -25.63 16.02
N ASP A 619 -2.24 -25.81 16.43
CA ASP A 619 -1.00 -25.51 15.68
C ASP A 619 -0.82 -24.03 15.31
N VAL A 620 -0.59 -23.21 16.34
CA VAL A 620 -0.72 -21.75 16.28
C VAL A 620 0.56 -21.04 15.85
N ARG A 621 1.75 -21.48 16.25
CA ARG A 621 3.07 -20.94 15.81
C ARG A 621 3.19 -19.41 15.58
N ASN A 622 2.45 -18.58 16.31
CA ASN A 622 2.53 -17.13 16.17
C ASN A 622 3.90 -16.61 16.64
N ILE A 623 4.29 -15.43 16.17
CA ILE A 623 5.45 -14.69 16.66
C ILE A 623 4.93 -13.37 17.25
N ILE A 624 4.96 -13.25 18.57
CA ILE A 624 4.56 -12.04 19.32
C ILE A 624 5.83 -11.37 19.81
N ASP A 625 6.26 -10.32 19.12
CA ASP A 625 7.62 -9.79 19.27
C ASP A 625 7.67 -8.24 19.39
N ASN A 626 8.36 -7.73 20.41
CA ASN A 626 8.59 -6.29 20.61
C ASN A 626 7.32 -5.43 20.69
N ASN A 627 6.24 -5.96 21.28
CA ASN A 627 5.00 -5.21 21.50
C ASN A 627 5.01 -4.52 22.86
N THR A 628 4.28 -3.40 22.97
CA THR A 628 4.02 -2.72 24.25
C THR A 628 2.58 -3.00 24.68
N ILE A 629 2.38 -3.71 25.79
CA ILE A 629 1.08 -4.22 26.23
C ILE A 629 0.82 -3.79 27.69
N VAL A 630 -0.09 -2.84 27.89
CA VAL A 630 -0.21 -2.18 29.19
C VAL A 630 -1.64 -1.99 29.70
N ASN A 631 -1.82 -2.20 31.01
CA ASN A 631 -3.05 -1.94 31.76
C ASN A 631 -4.29 -2.68 31.24
N HIS A 632 -4.15 -3.96 30.92
CA HIS A 632 -5.29 -4.85 30.68
C HIS A 632 -5.77 -5.44 32.01
N PRO A 633 -7.09 -5.59 32.24
CA PRO A 633 -7.59 -6.17 33.49
C PRO A 633 -7.37 -7.68 33.58
N GLU A 634 -7.14 -8.34 32.44
CA GLU A 634 -6.73 -9.75 32.33
C GLU A 634 -5.26 -9.85 31.87
N ALA A 635 -4.88 -11.01 31.32
CA ALA A 635 -3.53 -11.26 30.86
C ALA A 635 -3.05 -10.22 29.82
N GLY A 636 -1.78 -9.81 29.90
CA GLY A 636 -1.16 -9.04 28.83
C GLY A 636 -1.06 -9.88 27.55
N ILE A 637 -0.48 -11.06 27.66
CA ILE A 637 -0.48 -12.09 26.62
C ILE A 637 -1.03 -13.38 27.23
N LEU A 638 -2.04 -13.98 26.59
CA LEU A 638 -2.58 -15.29 26.93
C LEU A 638 -2.35 -16.28 25.78
N LEU A 639 -1.61 -17.34 26.06
CA LEU A 639 -1.47 -18.51 25.19
C LEU A 639 -2.40 -19.61 25.71
N PHE A 640 -3.51 -19.87 25.01
CA PHE A 640 -4.54 -20.80 25.47
C PHE A 640 -4.08 -22.26 25.42
N MET A 641 -4.81 -23.18 26.07
CA MET A 641 -4.44 -24.60 26.21
C MET A 641 -4.13 -25.33 24.89
N ASN A 642 -4.75 -24.92 23.79
CA ASN A 642 -4.52 -25.51 22.46
C ASN A 642 -3.46 -24.76 21.64
N SER A 643 -3.03 -23.58 22.09
CA SER A 643 -2.07 -22.73 21.40
C SER A 643 -0.65 -23.26 21.60
N GLN A 644 -0.03 -23.70 20.51
CA GLN A 644 1.26 -24.39 20.55
C GLN A 644 2.29 -23.76 19.63
N GLY A 645 3.56 -23.89 20.04
CA GLY A 645 4.68 -23.49 19.21
C GLY A 645 4.85 -21.99 19.05
N ASN A 646 4.22 -21.15 19.88
CA ASN A 646 4.37 -19.69 19.79
C ASN A 646 5.79 -19.25 20.16
N ALA A 647 6.24 -18.14 19.59
CA ALA A 647 7.43 -17.43 20.03
C ALA A 647 6.98 -16.09 20.62
N VAL A 648 7.15 -15.90 21.92
CA VAL A 648 6.78 -14.66 22.64
C VAL A 648 8.07 -14.01 23.14
N ARG A 649 8.50 -12.93 22.48
CA ARG A 649 9.82 -12.36 22.74
C ARG A 649 9.92 -10.86 22.76
N SER A 650 10.85 -10.32 23.55
CA SER A 650 11.15 -8.88 23.55
C SER A 650 9.95 -7.95 23.86
N ASN A 651 8.85 -8.46 24.42
CA ASN A 651 7.67 -7.63 24.69
C ASN A 651 7.84 -6.85 26.00
N CYS A 652 7.26 -5.66 26.06
CA CYS A 652 7.21 -4.82 27.25
C CYS A 652 5.78 -4.80 27.81
N LEU A 653 5.58 -5.46 28.94
CA LEU A 653 4.29 -5.64 29.59
C LEU A 653 4.27 -4.99 30.97
N LYS A 654 3.19 -4.26 31.27
CA LYS A 654 3.04 -3.63 32.58
C LYS A 654 1.60 -3.41 32.97
N GLY A 655 1.29 -3.76 34.23
CA GLY A 655 -0.01 -3.48 34.83
C GLY A 655 -1.13 -4.35 34.28
N ASN A 656 -0.79 -5.53 33.74
CA ASN A 656 -1.76 -6.56 33.36
C ASN A 656 -1.85 -7.62 34.47
N ASN A 657 -2.82 -8.53 34.39
CA ASN A 657 -3.05 -9.53 35.44
C ASN A 657 -3.35 -10.94 34.87
N PRO A 658 -2.34 -11.82 34.73
CA PRO A 658 -0.89 -11.53 34.84
C PRO A 658 -0.36 -10.78 33.61
N ASP A 659 0.93 -10.47 33.53
CA ASP A 659 1.51 -9.96 32.28
C ASP A 659 1.56 -11.04 31.21
N ILE A 660 2.05 -12.25 31.54
CA ILE A 660 2.07 -13.38 30.61
C ILE A 660 1.42 -14.61 31.26
N GLU A 661 0.40 -15.15 30.61
CA GLU A 661 -0.22 -16.43 30.95
C GLU A 661 0.01 -17.44 29.82
N ASP A 662 0.87 -18.43 30.06
CA ASP A 662 1.11 -19.53 29.14
C ASP A 662 0.47 -20.82 29.67
N ASN A 663 -0.64 -21.20 29.04
CA ASN A 663 -1.32 -22.47 29.27
C ASN A 663 -1.10 -23.46 28.11
N GLY A 664 -0.34 -23.06 27.09
CA GLY A 664 -0.11 -23.84 25.88
C GLY A 664 1.02 -24.87 26.02
N MET A 665 1.49 -25.39 24.89
CA MET A 665 2.60 -26.34 24.84
C MET A 665 3.66 -25.93 23.82
N ASN A 666 4.93 -26.23 24.12
CA ASN A 666 6.07 -25.97 23.23
C ASN A 666 6.19 -24.49 22.82
N ASN A 667 5.72 -23.58 23.66
CA ASN A 667 5.90 -22.15 23.45
C ASN A 667 7.32 -21.77 23.88
N VAL A 668 7.97 -20.93 23.07
CA VAL A 668 9.28 -20.34 23.38
C VAL A 668 9.03 -18.93 23.86
N ILE A 669 9.42 -18.65 25.10
CA ILE A 669 9.21 -17.35 25.74
C ILE A 669 10.56 -16.87 26.26
N ASP A 670 11.04 -15.76 25.72
CA ASP A 670 12.34 -15.18 26.09
C ASP A 670 12.30 -13.65 26.00
N GLU A 671 13.16 -12.94 26.74
CA GLU A 671 13.40 -11.51 26.54
C GLU A 671 12.22 -10.59 26.85
N ASN A 672 11.20 -11.05 27.59
CA ASN A 672 10.06 -10.22 27.92
C ASN A 672 10.29 -9.43 29.22
N ILE A 673 10.10 -8.11 29.14
CA ILE A 673 10.09 -7.21 30.29
C ILE A 673 8.67 -7.25 30.86
N CYS A 674 8.48 -8.00 31.94
CA CYS A 674 7.19 -8.16 32.61
C CYS A 674 7.34 -8.34 34.12
N GLN A 675 6.24 -8.23 34.88
CA GLN A 675 6.26 -8.33 36.34
C GLN A 675 5.60 -9.61 36.86
N THR A 676 4.62 -10.16 36.13
CA THR A 676 3.84 -11.31 36.60
C THR A 676 3.66 -12.36 35.49
N SER A 677 3.82 -13.63 35.84
CA SER A 677 3.50 -14.75 34.96
C SER A 677 3.02 -15.96 35.76
N ASN A 678 2.24 -16.85 35.11
CA ASN A 678 1.85 -18.15 35.67
C ASN A 678 2.98 -19.19 35.59
N GLN A 679 4.07 -18.92 34.84
CA GLN A 679 5.26 -19.77 34.77
C GLN A 679 6.51 -19.03 35.32
N PRO A 680 7.36 -19.70 36.12
CA PRO A 680 8.62 -19.13 36.58
C PRO A 680 9.60 -18.86 35.42
N GLY A 681 10.39 -17.79 35.50
CA GLY A 681 11.48 -17.51 34.55
C GLY A 681 11.06 -16.89 33.22
N VAL A 682 9.78 -16.58 33.05
CA VAL A 682 9.22 -15.94 31.84
C VAL A 682 9.48 -14.42 31.79
N CYS A 683 9.62 -13.77 32.95
CA CYS A 683 9.89 -12.34 33.08
C CYS A 683 11.35 -12.09 33.41
N GLU A 684 12.04 -11.30 32.58
CA GLU A 684 13.49 -11.06 32.74
C GLU A 684 13.84 -9.91 33.69
N ASP A 685 12.85 -9.18 34.20
CA ASP A 685 13.02 -8.10 35.18
C ASP A 685 11.99 -8.22 36.32
N SER A 686 12.36 -8.91 37.41
CA SER A 686 11.72 -8.78 38.73
C SER A 686 12.59 -8.00 39.70
#